data_AF-A0A0A2LN24-F1
#
_entry.id   AF-A0A0A2LN24-F1
#
_cell.length_a   1.000
_cell.length_b   1.000
_cell.length_c   1.000
_cell.angle_alpha   90.00
_cell.angle_beta   90.00
_cell.angle_gamma   90.00
#
_symmetry.space_group_name_H-M   'P 1'
#
loop_
_entity.id
_entity.type
_entity.pdbx_description
1 polymer ?
#
loop_
_entity_poly.entity_id
_entity_poly.type
_entity_poly.pdbx_seq_one_letter_code
_entity_poly.pdbx_strand_id
1 'polypeptide(L)'
;MSLTASAASAVFTLLADKPDDESKRRWEDQLKEQRDLYTQFVISSALGLGAFLTFCILRPKWTELYAARRRQRNAASRLPELPDTLFGWIPVLHRITEEEVLQSAGLDAYVFMSFFKFAIRFLLAVFIFAVAIILPMHYKYTGQYGVPGWDNVPGNKTMSSIGGIEKDKPVTDPVYLWIYVLFAYVFSGLAIYMLLDETKVIICTRQTYLGNQTSTTDRTIRLSGIPNDLGTEDKIKEFVEGMRVGNVESITVCRQWRELDELIDERMKVIRELERAWTKHLGYKRPKSDGNTLPLTEQQPCDADDERSGLLYAHESEDVSGYSNERPKVRIWYGPFKLRFRMIDAIDYYEEKLRKIDEHIQNAREKEYLSTEIAFVTMESIAASQMLVQAILDPHPMQMFARLAPAPADVIWKNTYLSRTRRMIQSWSITFVIAFLTVFWSVLLVPIASLLELKTLETIVPRLAEFIQEHPIIKSLVQTGLPTLAFSLLTVAVPYLYEWLSNNQGMMSRGDVELSVISKNFFFSFFNLFLLFTVFGTASGFYGFWESLRDAFKDSTTIALALANSLEGLAPFYINLLILQGLGLFPFRLLEFGSVALYPFHFLSARTPREYAELSTPPKFSYGFSIPQTILILVICVVYSVFPSSWLICLFGLIYFTVGKFIYKYQLLYAMDHQQHSTGRAWPMICNRVFVGLLVHQLAMIGVLALRRAITRSLLLVPLLGFTVWFSYWFGRTYEPLMKFIALKSINRDQPGGGDISPSPSSTLSPPSGLDRDSLPIRIGGQDLELRLKKYVNPSLIIPLHAAWLPGRHSVRTNGNGASAVESHQTLSV
;
A
#
# COMPACT_ATOMS: atom_id res chain seq x y z
N MET A 1 17.15 32.97 -10.19
CA MET A 1 17.69 32.89 -8.81
C MET A 1 17.35 34.11 -7.93
N SER A 2 16.69 35.18 -8.42
CA SER A 2 16.37 36.37 -7.61
C SER A 2 14.97 36.38 -6.94
N LEU A 3 14.00 35.60 -7.43
CA LEU A 3 12.63 35.61 -6.90
C LEU A 3 12.45 34.78 -5.60
N THR A 4 13.17 33.67 -5.45
CA THR A 4 13.13 32.83 -4.24
C THR A 4 13.87 33.48 -3.05
N ALA A 5 14.93 34.24 -3.34
CA ALA A 5 15.68 34.99 -2.34
C ALA A 5 14.87 36.19 -1.79
N SER A 6 14.05 36.83 -2.63
CA SER A 6 13.19 37.95 -2.22
C SER A 6 12.05 37.49 -1.29
N ALA A 7 11.45 36.33 -1.54
CA ALA A 7 10.43 35.76 -0.65
C ALA A 7 11.03 35.33 0.70
N ALA A 8 12.19 34.66 0.71
CA ALA A 8 12.87 34.26 1.94
C ALA A 8 13.39 35.47 2.75
N SER A 9 13.89 36.51 2.07
CA SER A 9 14.36 37.75 2.70
C SER A 9 13.21 38.58 3.26
N ALA A 10 12.07 38.67 2.57
CA ALA A 10 10.87 39.33 3.06
C ALA A 10 10.30 38.63 4.30
N VAL A 11 10.31 37.29 4.32
CA VAL A 11 9.94 36.50 5.52
C VAL A 11 10.89 36.79 6.69
N PHE A 12 12.19 36.95 6.43
CA PHE A 12 13.18 37.22 7.49
C PHE A 12 13.15 38.66 8.02
N THR A 13 12.87 39.66 7.17
CA THR A 13 12.76 41.07 7.58
C THR A 13 11.43 41.37 8.29
N LEU A 14 10.34 40.67 7.95
CA LEU A 14 9.06 40.76 8.67
C LEU A 14 9.10 40.16 10.09
N LEU A 15 10.07 39.30 10.39
CA LEU A 15 10.24 38.69 11.73
C LEU A 15 11.08 39.55 12.69
N ALA A 16 11.68 40.65 12.23
CA ALA A 16 12.72 41.37 12.97
C ALA A 16 12.32 42.76 13.50
N ASP A 17 11.13 43.29 13.17
CA ASP A 17 10.75 44.67 13.52
C ASP A 17 10.00 44.76 14.87
N LYS A 18 10.32 45.78 15.69
CA LYS A 18 9.80 45.95 17.06
C LYS A 18 9.37 47.40 17.30
N PRO A 19 8.09 47.66 17.66
CA PRO A 19 7.74 48.89 18.37
C PRO A 19 6.72 48.76 19.53
N ASP A 20 7.03 49.52 20.59
CA ASP A 20 6.40 50.06 21.81
C ASP A 20 4.95 49.71 22.31
N ASP A 21 4.97 48.95 23.41
CA ASP A 21 4.32 48.98 24.76
C ASP A 21 2.84 49.22 25.15
N GLU A 22 1.84 49.49 24.28
CA GLU A 22 0.43 49.60 24.78
C GLU A 22 -0.58 48.59 24.19
N SER A 23 -0.13 47.62 23.41
CA SER A 23 -0.98 46.70 22.63
C SER A 23 -0.97 45.22 23.09
N LYS A 24 -0.43 44.93 24.29
CA LYS A 24 -0.04 43.58 24.73
C LYS A 24 -1.12 42.48 24.67
N ARG A 25 -2.40 42.75 24.96
CA ARG A 25 -3.43 41.68 25.02
C ARG A 25 -3.92 41.15 23.67
N ARG A 26 -3.81 41.94 22.58
CA ARG A 26 -4.37 41.57 21.27
C ARG A 26 -3.33 40.93 20.34
N TRP A 27 -2.06 41.27 20.53
CA TRP A 27 -0.93 40.62 19.85
C TRP A 27 -0.61 39.23 20.40
N GLU A 28 -0.89 38.97 21.68
CA GLU A 28 -0.63 37.66 22.30
C GLU A 28 -1.36 36.50 21.61
N ASP A 29 -2.59 36.71 21.14
CA ASP A 29 -3.36 35.68 20.42
C ASP A 29 -2.90 35.47 18.96
N GLN A 30 -2.45 36.53 18.28
CA GLN A 30 -1.93 36.43 16.91
C GLN A 30 -0.53 35.79 16.88
N LEU A 31 0.33 36.19 17.81
CA LEU A 31 1.63 35.55 18.02
C LEU A 31 1.47 34.08 18.43
N LYS A 32 0.36 33.71 19.08
CA LYS A 32 0.08 32.32 19.48
C LYS A 32 -0.21 31.42 18.27
N GLU A 33 -1.11 31.80 17.37
CA GLU A 33 -1.39 31.01 16.15
C GLU A 33 -0.20 30.93 15.19
N GLN A 34 0.56 32.03 15.04
CA GLN A 34 1.79 32.04 14.24
C GLN A 34 2.90 31.18 14.86
N ARG A 35 3.09 31.29 16.18
CA ARG A 35 4.05 30.46 16.90
C ARG A 35 3.66 28.99 16.78
N ASP A 36 2.38 28.66 16.69
CA ASP A 36 1.92 27.29 16.55
C ASP A 36 2.30 26.66 15.21
N LEU A 37 2.06 27.35 14.09
CA LEU A 37 2.49 26.87 12.76
C LEU A 37 4.02 26.76 12.66
N TYR A 38 4.75 27.78 13.14
CA TYR A 38 6.21 27.79 13.10
C TYR A 38 6.81 26.71 14.00
N THR A 39 6.29 26.54 15.21
CA THR A 39 6.73 25.50 16.17
C THR A 39 6.47 24.11 15.58
N GLN A 40 5.30 23.88 14.99
CA GLN A 40 5.01 22.62 14.30
C GLN A 40 5.96 22.35 13.13
N PHE A 41 6.28 23.37 12.33
CA PHE A 41 7.25 23.26 11.24
C PHE A 41 8.65 22.90 11.74
N VAL A 42 9.16 23.62 12.74
CA VAL A 42 10.49 23.37 13.32
C VAL A 42 10.56 21.96 13.90
N ILE A 43 9.55 21.54 14.67
CA ILE A 43 9.52 20.21 15.28
C ILE A 43 9.43 19.12 14.22
N SER A 44 8.51 19.25 13.26
CA SER A 44 8.34 18.24 12.20
C SER A 44 9.57 18.15 11.32
N SER A 45 10.22 19.28 11.01
CA SER A 45 11.48 19.31 10.26
C SER A 45 12.63 18.72 11.07
N ALA A 46 12.75 19.02 12.36
CA ALA A 46 13.78 18.44 13.23
C ALA A 46 13.62 16.92 13.36
N LEU A 47 12.39 16.45 13.55
CA LEU A 47 12.01 15.05 13.63
C LEU A 47 12.28 14.33 12.30
N GLY A 48 11.91 14.94 11.17
CA GLY A 48 12.15 14.40 9.84
C GLY A 48 13.62 14.31 9.46
N LEU A 49 14.38 15.40 9.67
CA LEU A 49 15.82 15.44 9.43
C LEU A 49 16.56 14.47 10.35
N GLY A 50 16.15 14.36 11.62
CA GLY A 50 16.67 13.37 12.55
C GLY A 50 16.52 11.95 12.01
N ALA A 51 15.30 11.56 11.64
CA ALA A 51 15.03 10.23 11.07
C ALA A 51 15.80 9.97 9.76
N PHE A 52 15.92 10.98 8.90
CA PHE A 52 16.69 10.89 7.66
C PHE A 52 18.19 10.68 7.91
N LEU A 53 18.79 11.45 8.83
CA LEU A 53 20.20 11.30 9.20
C LEU A 53 20.46 9.94 9.87
N THR A 54 19.56 9.49 10.75
CA THR A 54 19.59 8.15 11.33
C THR A 54 19.57 7.09 10.23
N PHE A 55 18.69 7.20 9.25
CA PHE A 55 18.66 6.29 8.10
C PHE A 55 19.98 6.29 7.32
N CYS A 56 20.55 7.46 7.01
CA CYS A 56 21.84 7.53 6.29
C CYS A 56 22.98 6.84 7.05
N ILE A 57 22.95 6.83 8.38
CA ILE A 57 23.94 6.14 9.23
C ILE A 57 23.66 4.63 9.32
N LEU A 58 22.38 4.23 9.45
CA LEU A 58 21.99 2.82 9.62
C LEU A 58 22.03 2.03 8.32
N ARG A 59 21.73 2.67 7.18
CA ARG A 59 21.67 2.03 5.86
C ARG A 59 22.94 1.24 5.50
N PRO A 60 24.17 1.80 5.57
CA PRO A 60 25.39 1.04 5.26
C PRO A 60 25.73 0.00 6.34
N LYS A 61 25.26 0.17 7.57
CA LYS A 61 25.50 -0.78 8.66
C LYS A 61 24.59 -2.02 8.57
N TRP A 62 23.34 -1.84 8.18
CA TRP A 62 22.32 -2.90 8.13
C TRP A 62 21.88 -3.21 6.70
N THR A 63 22.86 -3.58 5.87
CA THR A 63 22.63 -3.95 4.46
C THR A 63 21.69 -5.14 4.28
N GLU A 64 21.62 -6.04 5.27
CA GLU A 64 20.67 -7.16 5.30
C GLU A 64 19.21 -6.73 5.24
N LEU A 65 18.86 -5.58 5.86
CA LEU A 65 17.49 -5.08 5.89
C LEU A 65 17.23 -4.11 4.73
N TYR A 66 18.11 -3.13 4.54
CA TYR A 66 17.89 -2.02 3.62
C TYR A 66 18.20 -2.33 2.14
N ALA A 67 18.87 -3.44 1.85
CA ALA A 67 19.12 -3.94 0.49
C ALA A 67 18.63 -5.39 0.31
N ALA A 68 17.69 -5.83 1.15
CA ALA A 68 17.19 -7.20 1.21
C ALA A 68 16.63 -7.69 -0.13
N ARG A 69 15.84 -6.86 -0.82
CA ARG A 69 15.24 -7.20 -2.12
C ARG A 69 16.30 -7.46 -3.18
N ARG A 70 17.32 -6.60 -3.26
CA ARG A 70 18.38 -6.69 -4.27
C ARG A 70 19.18 -7.98 -4.15
N ARG A 71 19.45 -8.43 -2.92
CA ARG A 71 20.16 -9.69 -2.64
C ARG A 71 19.37 -10.92 -3.05
N GLN A 72 18.05 -10.85 -3.02
CA GLN A 72 17.18 -12.01 -3.19
C GLN A 72 16.56 -12.12 -4.58
N ARG A 73 16.41 -11.00 -5.32
CA ARG A 73 15.74 -11.01 -6.63
C ARG A 73 16.75 -10.74 -7.74
N ASN A 74 16.90 -11.71 -8.65
CA ASN A 74 17.72 -11.59 -9.87
C ASN A 74 17.33 -10.38 -10.76
N ALA A 75 16.05 -10.01 -10.78
CA ALA A 75 15.60 -8.81 -11.49
C ALA A 75 16.06 -7.50 -10.82
N ALA A 76 16.20 -7.50 -9.49
CA ALA A 76 16.65 -6.34 -8.73
C ALA A 76 18.19 -6.27 -8.62
N SER A 77 18.91 -7.38 -8.79
CA SER A 77 20.37 -7.41 -8.79
C SER A 77 20.99 -6.57 -9.92
N ARG A 78 20.28 -6.43 -11.05
CA ARG A 78 20.66 -5.60 -12.21
C ARG A 78 20.61 -4.08 -11.96
N LEU A 79 19.98 -3.64 -10.87
CA LEU A 79 19.97 -2.23 -10.49
C LEU A 79 21.35 -1.77 -10.02
N PRO A 80 21.73 -0.50 -10.24
CA PRO A 80 23.02 0.02 -9.85
C PRO A 80 23.22 -0.12 -8.33
N GLU A 81 24.46 -0.46 -7.94
CA GLU A 81 24.84 -0.49 -6.53
C GLU A 81 24.72 0.91 -5.94
N LEU A 82 24.07 1.01 -4.80
CA LEU A 82 23.97 2.28 -4.09
C LEU A 82 25.21 2.42 -3.19
N PRO A 83 26.05 3.46 -3.36
CA PRO A 83 27.29 3.61 -2.60
C PRO A 83 27.02 3.70 -1.09
N ASP A 84 27.99 3.24 -0.30
CA ASP A 84 27.94 3.22 1.17
C ASP A 84 28.18 4.59 1.82
N THR A 85 28.42 5.62 1.00
CA THR A 85 28.48 7.02 1.44
C THR A 85 27.11 7.50 1.97
N LEU A 86 27.12 8.41 2.95
CA LEU A 86 25.90 8.92 3.61
C LEU A 86 24.84 9.48 2.64
N PHE A 87 25.27 10.20 1.59
CA PHE A 87 24.35 10.86 0.63
C PHE A 87 24.53 10.42 -0.83
N GLY A 88 25.54 9.61 -1.18
CA GLY A 88 25.83 9.26 -2.58
C GLY A 88 24.77 8.36 -3.25
N TRP A 89 23.86 7.77 -2.48
CA TRP A 89 22.75 6.97 -3.00
C TRP A 89 21.62 7.81 -3.61
N ILE A 90 21.47 9.07 -3.18
CA ILE A 90 20.44 10.00 -3.65
C ILE A 90 20.53 10.25 -5.16
N PRO A 91 21.69 10.66 -5.72
CA PRO A 91 21.79 10.90 -7.16
C PRO A 91 21.63 9.60 -7.98
N VAL A 92 22.10 8.45 -7.47
CA VAL A 92 21.92 7.15 -8.13
C VAL A 92 20.44 6.79 -8.23
N LEU A 93 19.70 6.90 -7.12
CA LEU A 93 18.27 6.62 -7.09
C LEU A 93 17.48 7.58 -8.00
N HIS A 94 17.87 8.86 -8.07
CA HIS A 94 17.20 9.83 -8.92
C HIS A 94 17.39 9.52 -10.42
N ARG A 95 18.57 9.02 -10.82
CA ARG A 95 18.90 8.67 -12.21
C ARG A 95 18.14 7.47 -12.77
N ILE A 96 17.65 6.57 -11.92
CA ILE A 96 16.92 5.36 -12.37
C ILE A 96 15.69 5.76 -13.19
N THR A 97 15.53 5.19 -14.39
CA THR A 97 14.46 5.56 -15.32
C THR A 97 13.14 4.84 -14.99
N GLU A 98 12.02 5.36 -15.49
CA GLU A 98 10.70 4.71 -15.29
C GLU A 98 10.62 3.34 -15.99
N GLU A 99 11.39 3.12 -17.07
CA GLU A 99 11.51 1.84 -17.77
C GLU A 99 12.26 0.81 -16.93
N GLU A 100 13.36 1.20 -16.28
CA GLU A 100 14.08 0.36 -15.32
C GLU A 100 13.19 -0.01 -14.11
N VAL A 101 12.34 0.92 -13.66
CA VAL A 101 11.34 0.63 -12.62
C VAL A 101 10.33 -0.41 -13.11
N LEU A 102 9.83 -0.29 -14.34
CA LEU A 102 8.89 -1.25 -14.92
C LEU A 102 9.51 -2.65 -15.06
N GLN A 103 10.78 -2.74 -15.47
CA GLN A 103 11.49 -4.02 -15.63
C GLN A 103 11.81 -4.67 -14.28
N SER A 104 12.30 -3.91 -13.29
CA SER A 104 12.73 -4.44 -11.99
C SER A 104 11.61 -4.62 -10.97
N ALA A 105 10.66 -3.67 -10.93
CA ALA A 105 9.57 -3.62 -9.96
C ALA A 105 8.18 -3.88 -10.57
N GLY A 106 8.03 -3.93 -11.90
CA GLY A 106 6.77 -4.30 -12.53
C GLY A 106 5.74 -3.20 -12.68
N LEU A 107 4.61 -3.60 -13.28
CA LEU A 107 3.56 -2.68 -13.70
C LEU A 107 2.86 -1.98 -12.53
N ASP A 108 2.65 -2.67 -11.40
CA ASP A 108 2.00 -2.08 -10.22
C ASP A 108 2.86 -0.97 -9.60
N ALA A 109 4.16 -1.19 -9.47
CA ALA A 109 5.11 -0.17 -9.02
C ALA A 109 5.17 1.02 -10.00
N TYR A 110 5.17 0.75 -11.31
CA TYR A 110 5.13 1.79 -12.35
C TYR A 110 3.86 2.66 -12.24
N VAL A 111 2.69 2.04 -12.10
CA VAL A 111 1.40 2.75 -11.95
C VAL A 111 1.40 3.60 -10.67
N PHE A 112 1.91 3.05 -9.57
CA PHE A 112 2.02 3.78 -8.31
C PHE A 112 2.97 4.99 -8.43
N MET A 113 4.11 4.85 -9.10
CA MET A 113 5.02 5.97 -9.36
C MET A 113 4.43 7.01 -10.33
N SER A 114 3.63 6.57 -11.30
CA SER A 114 2.92 7.45 -12.23
C SER A 114 1.85 8.28 -11.52
N PHE A 115 1.18 7.72 -10.50
CA PHE A 115 0.27 8.49 -9.63
C PHE A 115 0.98 9.64 -8.91
N PHE A 116 2.17 9.40 -8.35
CA PHE A 116 2.97 10.47 -7.75
C PHE A 116 3.40 11.53 -8.78
N LYS A 117 3.79 11.10 -9.99
CA LYS A 117 4.14 12.00 -11.09
C LYS A 117 2.98 12.92 -11.46
N PHE A 118 1.78 12.36 -11.61
CA PHE A 118 0.54 13.10 -11.83
C PHE A 118 0.30 14.15 -10.72
N ALA A 119 0.35 13.72 -9.46
CA ALA A 119 0.12 14.62 -8.32
C ALA A 119 1.13 15.77 -8.26
N ILE A 120 2.43 15.50 -8.50
CA ILE A 120 3.47 16.54 -8.54
C ILE A 120 3.21 17.54 -9.67
N ARG A 121 2.91 17.05 -10.88
CA ARG A 121 2.64 17.91 -12.06
C ARG A 121 1.43 18.80 -11.81
N PHE A 122 0.34 18.25 -11.27
CA PHE A 122 -0.86 18.98 -10.94
C PHE A 122 -0.61 20.04 -9.86
N LEU A 123 0.00 19.66 -8.73
CA LEU A 123 0.26 20.58 -7.63
C LEU A 123 1.27 21.67 -7.98
N LEU A 124 2.29 21.36 -8.80
CA LEU A 124 3.22 22.37 -9.28
C LEU A 124 2.50 23.43 -10.11
N ALA A 125 1.61 23.03 -11.02
CA ALA A 125 0.85 23.96 -11.84
C ALA A 125 -0.11 24.82 -10.98
N VAL A 126 -0.84 24.20 -10.06
CA VAL A 126 -1.72 24.93 -9.12
C VAL A 126 -0.92 25.87 -8.23
N PHE A 127 0.25 25.46 -7.72
CA PHE A 127 1.12 26.29 -6.89
C PHE A 127 1.60 27.54 -7.64
N ILE A 128 1.98 27.40 -8.92
CA ILE A 128 2.35 28.55 -9.76
C ILE A 128 1.18 29.53 -9.88
N PHE A 129 -0.04 29.05 -10.15
CA PHE A 129 -1.23 29.92 -10.19
C PHE A 129 -1.55 30.56 -8.83
N ALA A 130 -1.40 29.79 -7.74
CA ALA A 130 -1.65 30.26 -6.39
C ALA A 130 -0.71 31.42 -6.01
N VAL A 131 0.59 31.29 -6.27
CA VAL A 131 1.58 32.33 -5.96
C VAL A 131 1.54 33.50 -6.94
N ALA A 132 1.35 33.24 -8.23
CA ALA A 132 1.42 34.28 -9.26
C ALA A 132 0.14 35.12 -9.38
N ILE A 133 -1.03 34.53 -9.11
CA ILE A 133 -2.32 35.20 -9.33
C ILE A 133 -3.16 35.27 -8.06
N ILE A 134 -3.42 34.13 -7.40
CA ILE A 134 -4.37 34.09 -6.27
C ILE A 134 -3.84 34.91 -5.09
N LEU A 135 -2.57 34.76 -4.73
CA LEU A 135 -1.95 35.45 -3.59
C LEU A 135 -1.89 36.98 -3.80
N PRO A 136 -1.37 37.54 -4.91
CA PRO A 136 -1.36 38.98 -5.14
C PRO A 136 -2.76 39.58 -5.24
N MET A 137 -3.70 38.85 -5.85
CA MET A 137 -5.10 39.30 -5.93
C MET A 137 -5.75 39.31 -4.55
N HIS A 138 -5.57 38.26 -3.76
CA HIS A 138 -6.05 38.23 -2.39
C HIS A 138 -5.49 39.43 -1.62
N TYR A 139 -4.17 39.61 -1.60
CA TYR A 139 -3.53 40.75 -0.94
C TYR A 139 -4.07 42.11 -1.39
N LYS A 140 -4.31 42.30 -2.69
CA LYS A 140 -4.86 43.55 -3.22
C LYS A 140 -6.28 43.87 -2.74
N TYR A 141 -7.14 42.85 -2.60
CA TYR A 141 -8.57 43.05 -2.26
C TYR A 141 -8.86 42.94 -0.76
N THR A 142 -8.10 42.14 -0.01
CA THR A 142 -8.30 41.93 1.43
C THR A 142 -7.24 42.62 2.29
N GLY A 143 -6.13 43.08 1.71
CA GLY A 143 -4.98 43.61 2.46
C GLY A 143 -4.21 42.53 3.25
N GLN A 144 -4.53 41.27 2.97
CA GLN A 144 -4.19 40.11 3.78
C GLN A 144 -3.42 39.08 2.94
N TYR A 145 -2.45 38.38 3.54
CA TYR A 145 -1.60 37.44 2.80
C TYR A 145 -2.20 36.02 2.72
N GLY A 146 -3.40 35.79 3.27
CA GLY A 146 -4.04 34.47 3.26
C GLY A 146 -3.38 33.48 4.21
N VAL A 147 -2.61 33.95 5.19
CA VAL A 147 -1.95 33.11 6.19
C VAL A 147 -2.92 32.94 7.37
N PRO A 148 -3.32 31.70 7.71
CA PRO A 148 -4.20 31.48 8.84
C PRO A 148 -3.57 32.03 10.12
N GLY A 149 -4.30 32.92 10.82
CA GLY A 149 -3.86 33.62 12.03
C GLY A 149 -3.21 34.99 11.83
N TRP A 150 -2.82 35.37 10.60
CA TRP A 150 -2.50 36.78 10.27
C TRP A 150 -3.74 37.60 9.96
N ASP A 151 -4.75 36.93 9.43
CA ASP A 151 -5.91 37.58 8.83
C ASP A 151 -7.02 37.72 9.87
N ASN A 152 -6.78 38.57 10.87
CA ASN A 152 -7.78 39.19 11.75
C ASN A 152 -7.15 40.35 12.54
N VAL A 153 -6.88 41.47 11.86
CA VAL A 153 -6.85 42.80 12.51
C VAL A 153 -7.91 43.64 11.82
N PRO A 154 -9.03 44.02 12.48
CA PRO A 154 -9.82 45.16 12.03
C PRO A 154 -9.00 46.42 12.32
N GLY A 155 -8.03 46.69 11.45
CA GLY A 155 -7.31 47.94 11.41
C GLY A 155 -8.21 48.97 10.73
N ASN A 156 -8.61 49.98 11.49
CA ASN A 156 -9.42 51.14 11.11
C ASN A 156 -10.95 50.94 11.11
N LYS A 157 -11.52 50.68 12.30
CA LYS A 157 -12.69 51.49 12.67
C LYS A 157 -12.18 52.89 12.98
N THR A 158 -12.07 53.73 11.96
CA THR A 158 -12.01 55.18 12.18
C THR A 158 -13.25 55.54 12.99
N MET A 159 -13.02 56.05 14.19
CA MET A 159 -14.06 56.63 15.02
C MET A 159 -14.64 57.83 14.27
N SER A 160 -15.72 57.62 13.51
CA SER A 160 -16.50 58.70 12.91
C SER A 160 -17.97 58.53 13.27
N SER A 161 -18.43 59.43 14.14
CA SER A 161 -19.80 59.83 14.45
C SER A 161 -20.88 58.77 14.68
N ILE A 162 -21.35 58.77 15.94
CA ILE A 162 -22.73 58.44 16.33
C ILE A 162 -23.72 59.12 15.37
N GLY A 163 -24.64 58.35 14.80
CA GLY A 163 -25.84 58.85 14.13
C GLY A 163 -26.23 58.13 12.85
N GLY A 164 -26.54 56.83 12.92
CA GLY A 164 -27.17 56.14 11.80
C GLY A 164 -27.02 54.63 11.85
N ILE A 165 -28.14 53.92 11.74
CA ILE A 165 -28.22 52.46 11.66
C ILE A 165 -27.49 52.00 10.38
N GLU A 166 -26.23 51.60 10.49
CA GLU A 166 -25.50 50.95 9.40
C GLU A 166 -25.76 49.45 9.40
N LYS A 167 -26.40 48.98 8.33
CA LYS A 167 -26.44 47.57 7.95
C LYS A 167 -25.00 47.15 7.64
N ASP A 168 -24.42 46.27 8.45
CA ASP A 168 -23.11 45.65 8.20
C ASP A 168 -23.05 45.11 6.76
N LYS A 169 -22.30 45.80 5.89
CA LYS A 169 -21.98 45.33 4.54
C LYS A 169 -20.82 44.33 4.69
N PRO A 170 -20.95 43.06 4.25
CA PRO A 170 -19.79 42.21 4.10
C PRO A 170 -18.91 42.80 2.99
N VAL A 171 -17.77 43.36 3.38
CA VAL A 171 -16.76 43.86 2.45
C VAL A 171 -16.13 42.66 1.75
N THR A 172 -16.64 42.31 0.58
CA THR A 172 -15.91 41.50 -0.40
C THR A 172 -16.29 42.05 -1.76
N ASP A 173 -15.35 42.70 -2.44
CA ASP A 173 -15.62 43.31 -3.73
C ASP A 173 -16.19 42.27 -4.71
N PRO A 174 -17.21 42.64 -5.52
CA PRO A 174 -17.87 41.73 -6.43
C PRO A 174 -16.92 41.10 -7.46
N VAL A 175 -15.76 41.71 -7.69
CA VAL A 175 -14.70 41.27 -8.62
C VAL A 175 -13.85 40.15 -8.03
N TYR A 176 -13.52 40.20 -6.73
CA TYR A 176 -12.72 39.17 -6.06
C TYR A 176 -13.42 37.81 -6.07
N LEU A 177 -14.75 37.80 -5.93
CA LEU A 177 -15.53 36.55 -5.94
C LEU A 177 -15.52 35.79 -7.28
N TRP A 178 -15.22 36.48 -8.39
CA TRP A 178 -15.07 35.83 -9.70
C TRP A 178 -13.82 34.97 -9.81
N ILE A 179 -12.80 35.22 -8.97
CA ILE A 179 -11.58 34.41 -8.90
C ILE A 179 -11.93 32.97 -8.54
N TYR A 180 -12.78 32.76 -7.54
CA TYR A 180 -13.20 31.41 -7.13
C TYR A 180 -13.87 30.65 -8.26
N VAL A 181 -14.74 31.32 -9.03
CA VAL A 181 -15.41 30.72 -10.18
C VAL A 181 -14.39 30.38 -11.27
N LEU A 182 -13.57 31.35 -11.68
CA LEU A 182 -12.58 31.17 -12.74
C LEU A 182 -11.61 30.02 -12.41
N PHE A 183 -11.02 30.02 -11.22
CA PHE A 183 -10.02 29.03 -10.83
C PHE A 183 -10.63 27.65 -10.55
N ALA A 184 -11.89 27.57 -10.11
CA ALA A 184 -12.58 26.28 -10.03
C ALA A 184 -12.71 25.61 -11.41
N TYR A 185 -13.02 26.39 -12.46
CA TYR A 185 -13.05 25.89 -13.85
C TYR A 185 -11.65 25.52 -14.35
N VAL A 186 -10.65 26.41 -14.16
CA VAL A 186 -9.27 26.20 -14.63
C VAL A 186 -8.66 24.96 -13.95
N PHE A 187 -8.74 24.83 -12.63
CA PHE A 187 -8.14 23.70 -11.92
C PHE A 187 -8.89 22.39 -12.16
N SER A 188 -10.22 22.42 -12.31
CA SER A 188 -10.98 21.22 -12.70
C SER A 188 -10.61 20.74 -14.11
N GLY A 189 -10.50 21.67 -15.07
CA GLY A 189 -10.09 21.35 -16.44
C GLY A 189 -8.65 20.84 -16.51
N LEU A 190 -7.74 21.48 -15.79
CA LEU A 190 -6.34 21.07 -15.69
C LEU A 190 -6.19 19.67 -15.09
N ALA A 191 -6.92 19.39 -13.99
CA ALA A 191 -6.91 18.08 -13.35
C ALA A 191 -7.38 16.97 -14.31
N ILE A 192 -8.50 17.21 -15.01
CA ILE A 192 -9.05 16.24 -15.97
C ILE A 192 -8.07 16.03 -17.14
N TYR A 193 -7.53 17.10 -17.71
CA TYR A 193 -6.59 17.03 -18.82
C TYR A 193 -5.32 16.21 -18.46
N MET A 194 -4.69 16.55 -17.33
CA MET A 194 -3.48 15.84 -16.87
C MET A 194 -3.77 14.39 -16.49
N LEU A 195 -4.94 14.11 -15.91
CA LEU A 195 -5.34 12.74 -15.55
C LEU A 195 -5.55 11.87 -16.80
N LEU A 196 -6.15 12.44 -17.86
CA LEU A 196 -6.33 11.75 -19.14
C LEU A 196 -4.99 11.48 -19.84
N ASP A 197 -4.07 12.44 -19.83
CA ASP A 197 -2.74 12.29 -20.41
C ASP A 197 -1.99 11.11 -19.76
N GLU A 198 -1.89 11.11 -18.43
CA GLU A 198 -1.23 10.03 -17.69
C GLU A 198 -1.95 8.68 -17.85
N THR A 199 -3.29 8.68 -17.90
CA THR A 199 -4.06 7.45 -18.13
C THR A 199 -3.76 6.83 -19.50
N LYS A 200 -3.63 7.65 -20.54
CA LYS A 200 -3.28 7.17 -21.90
C LYS A 200 -1.91 6.52 -21.92
N VAL A 201 -0.92 7.16 -21.29
CA VAL A 201 0.44 6.63 -21.16
C VAL A 201 0.42 5.28 -20.43
N ILE A 202 -0.27 5.19 -19.29
CA ILE A 202 -0.36 3.95 -18.51
C ILE A 202 -1.05 2.83 -19.29
N ILE A 203 -2.15 3.12 -20.00
CA ILE A 203 -2.84 2.11 -20.82
C ILE A 203 -1.92 1.63 -21.93
N CYS A 204 -1.24 2.53 -22.65
CA CYS A 204 -0.30 2.14 -23.71
C CYS A 204 0.82 1.26 -23.15
N THR A 205 1.48 1.69 -22.08
CA THR A 205 2.55 0.93 -21.42
C THR A 205 2.03 -0.43 -20.94
N ARG A 206 0.85 -0.49 -20.33
CA ARG A 206 0.22 -1.75 -19.88
C ARG A 206 -0.06 -2.70 -21.04
N GLN A 207 -0.69 -2.20 -22.12
CA GLN A 207 -1.09 -3.04 -23.25
C GLN A 207 0.13 -3.57 -24.01
N THR A 208 1.18 -2.76 -24.20
CA THR A 208 2.45 -3.22 -24.77
C THR A 208 3.16 -4.20 -23.84
N TYR A 209 3.18 -3.91 -22.54
CA TYR A 209 3.85 -4.74 -21.54
C TYR A 209 3.20 -6.14 -21.44
N LEU A 210 1.87 -6.22 -21.31
CA LEU A 210 1.14 -7.49 -21.22
C LEU A 210 0.98 -8.18 -22.59
N GLY A 211 0.89 -7.42 -23.69
CA GLY A 211 0.75 -7.97 -25.03
C GLY A 211 2.00 -8.71 -25.54
N ASN A 212 3.17 -8.34 -25.02
CA ASN A 212 4.45 -9.00 -25.30
C ASN A 212 4.78 -10.14 -24.32
N GLN A 213 4.00 -10.31 -23.25
CA GLN A 213 4.25 -11.32 -22.24
C GLN A 213 3.57 -12.65 -22.62
N THR A 214 4.33 -13.74 -22.64
CA THR A 214 3.81 -15.11 -22.90
C THR A 214 3.67 -15.92 -21.62
N SER A 215 3.33 -15.26 -20.51
CA SER A 215 3.22 -15.92 -19.20
C SER A 215 2.06 -16.91 -19.19
N THR A 216 2.21 -17.98 -18.40
CA THR A 216 1.12 -18.94 -18.13
C THR A 216 -0.06 -18.25 -17.48
N THR A 217 0.18 -17.18 -16.70
CA THR A 217 -0.87 -16.42 -16.01
C THR A 217 -1.86 -15.74 -16.96
N ASP A 218 -1.36 -15.10 -18.02
CA ASP A 218 -2.19 -14.39 -19.02
C ASP A 218 -2.99 -15.36 -19.91
N ARG A 219 -2.51 -16.60 -20.04
CA ARG A 219 -3.17 -17.70 -20.77
C ARG A 219 -4.18 -18.46 -19.91
N THR A 220 -4.13 -18.29 -18.59
CA THR A 220 -4.97 -19.06 -17.66
C THR A 220 -6.24 -18.29 -17.29
N ILE A 221 -7.37 -19.00 -17.36
CA ILE A 221 -8.66 -18.54 -16.87
C ILE A 221 -9.02 -19.32 -15.61
N ARG A 222 -9.77 -18.66 -14.73
CA ARG A 222 -10.44 -19.28 -13.59
C ARG A 222 -11.91 -19.47 -13.95
N LEU A 223 -12.34 -20.73 -14.04
CA LEU A 223 -13.74 -21.10 -14.13
C LEU A 223 -14.33 -21.24 -12.73
N SER A 224 -15.57 -20.78 -12.54
CA SER A 224 -16.28 -20.83 -11.27
C SER A 224 -17.75 -21.21 -11.49
N GLY A 225 -18.31 -22.00 -10.58
CA GLY A 225 -19.68 -22.52 -10.72
C GLY A 225 -19.75 -23.72 -11.68
N ILE A 226 -18.76 -24.59 -11.63
CA ILE A 226 -18.75 -25.84 -12.40
C ILE A 226 -19.80 -26.78 -11.77
N PRO A 227 -20.77 -27.30 -12.52
CA PRO A 227 -21.73 -28.26 -12.00
C PRO A 227 -21.04 -29.58 -11.66
N ASN A 228 -21.57 -30.32 -10.68
CA ASN A 228 -20.97 -31.56 -10.20
C ASN A 228 -20.76 -32.60 -11.32
N ASP A 229 -21.63 -32.58 -12.34
CA ASP A 229 -21.57 -33.50 -13.47
C ASP A 229 -20.38 -33.24 -14.39
N LEU A 230 -19.87 -32.00 -14.44
CA LEU A 230 -18.74 -31.54 -15.26
C LEU A 230 -17.46 -31.37 -14.42
N GLY A 231 -17.38 -31.98 -13.23
CA GLY A 231 -16.24 -31.81 -12.30
C GLY A 231 -14.92 -32.49 -12.73
N THR A 232 -14.93 -33.28 -13.81
CA THR A 232 -13.76 -34.01 -14.33
C THR A 232 -12.98 -33.14 -15.34
N GLU A 233 -11.64 -33.25 -15.33
CA GLU A 233 -10.77 -32.51 -16.25
C GLU A 233 -11.15 -32.72 -17.72
N ASP A 234 -11.43 -33.96 -18.14
CA ASP A 234 -11.80 -34.30 -19.52
C ASP A 234 -13.09 -33.62 -19.98
N LYS A 235 -14.11 -33.57 -19.11
CA LYS A 235 -15.40 -32.94 -19.43
C LYS A 235 -15.28 -31.43 -19.55
N ILE A 236 -14.45 -30.80 -18.72
CA ILE A 236 -14.16 -29.36 -18.81
C ILE A 236 -13.41 -29.09 -20.12
N LYS A 237 -12.47 -29.95 -20.50
CA LYS A 237 -11.75 -29.84 -21.77
C LYS A 237 -12.71 -29.93 -22.96
N GLU A 238 -13.56 -30.96 -22.99
CA GLU A 238 -14.57 -31.16 -24.03
C GLU A 238 -15.53 -29.96 -24.13
N PHE A 239 -15.96 -29.41 -22.99
CA PHE A 239 -16.79 -28.21 -22.95
C PHE A 239 -16.08 -26.98 -23.54
N VAL A 240 -14.83 -26.72 -23.14
CA VAL A 240 -14.07 -25.54 -23.61
C VAL A 240 -13.70 -25.65 -25.09
N GLU A 241 -13.23 -26.82 -25.53
CA GLU A 241 -12.86 -27.06 -26.93
C GLU A 241 -14.10 -27.12 -27.84
N GLY A 242 -15.24 -27.61 -27.33
CA GLY A 242 -16.53 -27.62 -28.01
C GLY A 242 -17.03 -26.23 -28.43
N MET A 243 -16.63 -25.17 -27.72
CA MET A 243 -16.95 -23.78 -28.06
C MET A 243 -16.14 -23.23 -29.23
N ARG A 244 -15.10 -23.94 -29.72
CA ARG A 244 -14.24 -23.54 -30.85
C ARG A 244 -13.52 -22.18 -30.68
N VAL A 245 -13.24 -21.79 -29.43
CA VAL A 245 -12.50 -20.55 -29.11
C VAL A 245 -10.97 -20.77 -29.16
N GLY A 246 -10.51 -22.00 -28.91
CA GLY A 246 -9.12 -22.42 -28.94
C GLY A 246 -8.91 -23.71 -28.16
N ASN A 247 -7.70 -24.28 -28.24
CA ASN A 247 -7.34 -25.51 -27.56
C ASN A 247 -6.88 -25.25 -26.12
N VAL A 248 -7.06 -26.27 -25.27
CA VAL A 248 -6.65 -26.24 -23.87
C VAL A 248 -5.31 -26.94 -23.69
N GLU A 249 -4.32 -26.24 -23.10
CA GLU A 249 -3.00 -26.81 -22.78
C GLU A 249 -3.05 -27.63 -21.49
N SER A 250 -3.64 -27.09 -20.42
CA SER A 250 -3.72 -27.79 -19.14
C SER A 250 -4.92 -27.34 -18.31
N ILE A 251 -5.47 -28.28 -17.53
CA ILE A 251 -6.54 -28.02 -16.56
C ILE A 251 -6.03 -28.43 -15.18
N THR A 252 -6.40 -27.63 -14.18
CA THR A 252 -6.27 -28.00 -12.77
C THR A 252 -7.60 -27.77 -12.09
N VAL A 253 -8.27 -28.86 -11.70
CA VAL A 253 -9.48 -28.79 -10.87
C VAL A 253 -9.09 -28.59 -9.41
N CYS A 254 -9.68 -27.59 -8.75
CA CYS A 254 -9.49 -27.40 -7.33
C CYS A 254 -10.26 -28.48 -6.56
N ARG A 255 -9.62 -29.10 -5.56
CA ARG A 255 -10.23 -30.12 -4.70
C ARG A 255 -10.21 -29.67 -3.23
N GLN A 256 -10.93 -30.39 -2.38
CA GLN A 256 -11.03 -30.08 -0.95
C GLN A 256 -9.75 -30.41 -0.15
N TRP A 257 -8.65 -29.71 -0.38
CA TRP A 257 -7.33 -29.94 0.27
C TRP A 257 -7.21 -29.42 1.71
N ARG A 258 -8.32 -29.08 2.38
CA ARG A 258 -8.30 -28.47 3.71
C ARG A 258 -7.54 -29.31 4.74
N GLU A 259 -7.78 -30.62 4.75
CA GLU A 259 -7.11 -31.56 5.65
C GLU A 259 -5.59 -31.56 5.42
N LEU A 260 -5.16 -31.61 4.17
CA LEU A 260 -3.74 -31.58 3.80
C LEU A 260 -3.05 -30.26 4.19
N ASP A 261 -3.70 -29.11 3.92
CA ASP A 261 -3.18 -27.80 4.29
C ASP A 261 -3.04 -27.66 5.82
N GLU A 262 -4.03 -28.16 6.59
CA GLU A 262 -3.99 -28.18 8.06
C GLU A 262 -2.83 -29.05 8.57
N LEU A 263 -2.62 -30.24 7.99
CA LEU A 263 -1.49 -31.13 8.35
C LEU A 263 -0.12 -30.50 8.07
N ILE A 264 0.05 -29.79 6.95
CA ILE A 264 1.31 -29.11 6.62
C ILE A 264 1.56 -27.92 7.56
N ASP A 265 0.52 -27.15 7.89
CA ASP A 265 0.61 -26.07 8.88
C ASP A 265 1.01 -26.62 10.26
N GLU A 266 0.48 -27.79 10.66
CA GLU A 266 0.87 -28.49 11.89
C GLU A 266 2.32 -29.00 11.83
N ARG A 267 2.71 -29.63 10.72
CA ARG A 267 4.09 -30.10 10.47
C ARG A 267 5.08 -28.97 10.67
N MET A 268 4.81 -27.80 10.11
CA MET A 268 5.70 -26.64 10.20
C MET A 268 5.88 -26.13 11.62
N LYS A 269 4.82 -26.16 12.45
CA LYS A 269 4.92 -25.83 13.88
C LYS A 269 5.79 -26.85 14.62
N VAL A 270 5.59 -28.14 14.35
CA VAL A 270 6.38 -29.22 14.99
C VAL A 270 7.86 -29.12 14.59
N ILE A 271 8.17 -28.85 13.33
CA ILE A 271 9.55 -28.66 12.87
C ILE A 271 10.22 -27.48 13.57
N ARG A 272 9.54 -26.34 13.73
CA ARG A 272 10.10 -25.18 14.44
C ARG A 272 10.45 -25.53 15.90
N GLU A 273 9.59 -26.27 16.57
CA GLU A 273 9.85 -26.72 17.95
C GLU A 273 10.97 -27.78 18.02
N LEU A 274 11.06 -28.67 17.03
CA LEU A 274 12.14 -29.64 16.89
C LEU A 274 13.51 -28.94 16.68
N GLU A 275 13.57 -27.96 15.78
CA GLU A 275 14.78 -27.15 15.53
C GLU A 275 15.21 -26.40 16.81
N ARG A 276 14.26 -25.88 17.59
CA ARG A 276 14.54 -25.24 18.90
C ARG A 276 15.10 -26.22 19.93
N ALA A 277 14.60 -27.45 19.96
CA ALA A 277 15.11 -28.49 20.84
C ALA A 277 16.55 -28.89 20.44
N TRP A 278 16.78 -29.12 19.16
CA TRP A 278 18.11 -29.46 18.63
C TRP A 278 19.13 -28.36 18.80
N THR A 279 18.78 -27.11 18.54
CA THR A 279 19.70 -25.96 18.71
C THR A 279 20.09 -25.76 20.16
N LYS A 280 19.19 -26.01 21.11
CA LYS A 280 19.51 -26.03 22.54
C LYS A 280 20.46 -27.17 22.91
N HIS A 281 20.22 -28.37 22.36
CA HIS A 281 21.06 -29.55 22.61
C HIS A 281 22.47 -29.39 22.05
N LEU A 282 22.59 -28.93 20.79
CA LEU A 282 23.86 -28.71 20.11
C LEU A 282 24.60 -27.45 20.61
N GLY A 283 23.94 -26.60 21.41
CA GLY A 283 24.55 -25.37 21.90
C GLY A 283 24.92 -24.40 20.79
N TYR A 284 24.07 -24.30 19.75
CA TYR A 284 24.36 -23.48 18.57
C TYR A 284 24.69 -22.04 18.95
N LYS A 285 25.90 -21.61 18.58
CA LYS A 285 26.29 -20.20 18.58
C LYS A 285 26.29 -19.74 17.13
N ARG A 286 25.64 -18.61 16.87
CA ARG A 286 25.64 -18.02 15.54
C ARG A 286 27.09 -17.71 15.14
N PRO A 287 27.56 -18.12 13.95
CA PRO A 287 28.84 -17.66 13.42
C PRO A 287 28.77 -16.13 13.27
N LYS A 288 29.75 -15.41 13.82
CA LYS A 288 29.86 -13.97 13.57
C LYS A 288 30.07 -13.80 12.06
N SER A 289 29.19 -13.04 11.41
CA SER A 289 29.39 -12.67 10.01
C SER A 289 30.57 -11.69 9.97
N ASP A 290 31.74 -12.15 9.58
CA ASP A 290 32.84 -11.25 9.23
C ASP A 290 32.40 -10.42 8.03
N GLY A 291 32.43 -9.10 8.19
CA GLY A 291 31.83 -8.13 7.26
C GLY A 291 32.47 -8.05 5.86
N ASN A 292 33.37 -8.98 5.50
CA ASN A 292 34.15 -8.93 4.27
C ASN A 292 33.87 -10.06 3.27
N THR A 293 33.02 -11.03 3.58
CA THR A 293 32.62 -12.06 2.61
C THR A 293 31.12 -11.99 2.37
N LEU A 294 30.76 -11.35 1.26
CA LEU A 294 29.45 -11.56 0.64
C LEU A 294 29.35 -13.06 0.34
N PRO A 295 28.29 -13.79 0.77
CA PRO A 295 27.95 -15.03 0.11
C PRO A 295 27.38 -14.63 -1.25
N LEU A 296 28.28 -14.33 -2.18
CA LEU A 296 27.98 -14.45 -3.59
C LEU A 296 27.50 -15.90 -3.75
N THR A 297 26.32 -16.07 -4.32
CA THR A 297 26.03 -17.33 -5.00
C THR A 297 27.02 -17.39 -6.14
N GLU A 298 28.20 -17.96 -5.86
CA GLU A 298 29.22 -18.25 -6.82
C GLU A 298 28.63 -19.36 -7.71
N GLN A 299 27.95 -18.95 -8.78
CA GLN A 299 27.86 -19.78 -9.97
C GLN A 299 29.26 -19.77 -10.59
N GLN A 300 30.16 -20.56 -10.03
CA GLN A 300 31.37 -20.96 -10.72
C GLN A 300 30.94 -21.97 -11.79
N PRO A 301 31.30 -21.78 -13.07
CA PRO A 301 31.18 -22.85 -14.05
C PRO A 301 32.14 -23.96 -13.60
N CYS A 302 31.58 -25.08 -13.16
CA CYS A 302 32.37 -26.29 -13.01
C CYS A 302 32.72 -26.78 -14.42
N ASP A 303 33.94 -26.50 -14.85
CA ASP A 303 34.56 -27.29 -15.90
C ASP A 303 34.55 -28.75 -15.42
N ALA A 304 33.88 -29.58 -16.21
CA ALA A 304 33.85 -31.02 -16.02
C ALA A 304 35.23 -31.55 -16.39
N ASP A 305 36.04 -31.91 -15.38
CA ASP A 305 37.09 -32.93 -15.43
C ASP A 305 37.88 -32.90 -14.11
N ASP A 306 37.35 -33.49 -13.03
CA ASP A 306 38.12 -34.17 -11.96
C ASP A 306 37.22 -34.58 -10.77
N GLU A 307 36.42 -35.65 -10.95
CA GLU A 307 35.49 -36.15 -9.91
C GLU A 307 36.03 -37.29 -9.03
N ARG A 308 37.34 -37.56 -8.96
CA ARG A 308 37.83 -38.75 -8.23
C ARG A 308 38.84 -38.56 -7.11
N SER A 309 39.19 -37.33 -6.71
CA SER A 309 40.24 -37.15 -5.68
C SER A 309 39.86 -36.25 -4.49
N GLY A 310 38.64 -35.70 -4.43
CA GLY A 310 38.22 -34.74 -3.39
C GLY A 310 37.50 -35.31 -2.16
N LEU A 311 37.28 -36.63 -2.06
CA LEU A 311 36.37 -37.21 -1.05
C LEU A 311 37.01 -37.55 0.31
N LEU A 312 38.28 -37.22 0.55
CA LEU A 312 38.98 -37.61 1.80
C LEU A 312 39.65 -36.49 2.60
N TYR A 313 39.61 -35.23 2.14
CA TYR A 313 40.15 -34.10 2.91
C TYR A 313 39.30 -32.85 2.71
N ALA A 314 38.04 -32.90 3.12
CA ALA A 314 37.30 -31.69 3.45
C ALA A 314 37.69 -31.31 4.88
N HIS A 315 38.54 -30.29 4.97
CA HIS A 315 38.95 -29.59 6.18
C HIS A 315 37.81 -29.55 7.21
N GLU A 316 38.06 -30.08 8.41
CA GLU A 316 37.22 -29.85 9.58
C GLU A 316 36.99 -28.34 9.69
N SER A 317 35.79 -27.90 9.37
CA SER A 317 35.33 -26.55 9.70
C SER A 317 35.16 -26.51 11.21
N GLU A 318 36.16 -25.97 11.89
CA GLU A 318 36.14 -25.54 13.27
C GLU A 318 34.94 -24.60 13.52
N ASP A 319 33.78 -25.13 13.92
CA ASP A 319 32.77 -24.37 14.69
C ASP A 319 31.58 -25.22 15.24
N VAL A 320 31.70 -26.54 15.31
CA VAL A 320 30.78 -27.35 16.13
C VAL A 320 31.49 -27.70 17.43
N SER A 321 31.34 -26.84 18.44
CA SER A 321 31.84 -27.11 19.79
C SER A 321 31.31 -28.46 20.28
N GLY A 322 32.21 -29.42 20.49
CA GLY A 322 31.96 -30.81 20.90
C GLY A 322 31.43 -31.00 22.34
N TYR A 323 30.54 -30.13 22.80
CA TYR A 323 29.77 -30.34 24.04
C TYR A 323 28.29 -30.44 23.69
N SER A 324 27.79 -31.67 23.51
CA SER A 324 26.36 -31.94 23.49
C SER A 324 25.79 -31.61 24.88
N ASN A 325 24.99 -30.54 25.00
CA ASN A 325 24.32 -30.18 26.24
C ASN A 325 23.29 -31.25 26.64
N GLU A 326 22.82 -31.24 27.88
CA GLU A 326 21.73 -32.14 28.28
C GLU A 326 20.50 -32.01 27.36
N ARG A 327 19.93 -33.16 26.99
CA ARG A 327 18.75 -33.19 26.11
C ARG A 327 17.57 -32.46 26.75
N PRO A 328 16.94 -31.52 26.04
CA PRO A 328 15.85 -30.72 26.60
C PRO A 328 14.59 -31.58 26.83
N LYS A 329 13.91 -31.36 27.95
CA LYS A 329 12.65 -32.04 28.27
C LYS A 329 11.46 -31.11 28.03
N VAL A 330 10.38 -31.63 27.47
CA VAL A 330 9.10 -30.93 27.26
C VAL A 330 8.06 -31.42 28.26
N ARG A 331 7.22 -30.51 28.76
CA ARG A 331 6.09 -30.81 29.65
C ARG A 331 4.85 -31.11 28.85
N ILE A 332 4.38 -32.36 28.87
CA ILE A 332 3.16 -32.78 28.18
C ILE A 332 2.06 -32.97 29.22
N TRP A 333 0.92 -32.33 28.98
CA TRP A 333 -0.27 -32.42 29.83
C TRP A 333 -1.22 -33.52 29.32
N TYR A 334 -1.74 -34.34 30.23
CA TYR A 334 -2.62 -35.48 29.92
C TYR A 334 -3.65 -35.73 31.03
N GLY A 335 -4.59 -36.66 30.77
CA GLY A 335 -5.70 -37.02 31.67
C GLY A 335 -6.95 -36.14 31.50
N PRO A 336 -8.04 -36.45 32.23
CA PRO A 336 -9.25 -35.61 32.20
C PRO A 336 -8.89 -34.18 32.64
N PHE A 337 -9.35 -33.19 31.87
CA PHE A 337 -9.08 -31.76 32.05
C PHE A 337 -7.61 -31.31 31.96
N LYS A 338 -6.68 -32.13 31.42
CA LYS A 338 -5.25 -31.77 31.27
C LYS A 338 -4.57 -31.36 32.58
N LEU A 339 -4.96 -31.95 33.71
CA LEU A 339 -4.43 -31.58 35.05
C LEU A 339 -3.13 -32.31 35.44
N ARG A 340 -2.79 -33.42 34.79
CA ARG A 340 -1.54 -34.17 35.05
C ARG A 340 -0.51 -33.86 33.97
N PHE A 341 0.77 -33.88 34.32
CA PHE A 341 1.86 -33.65 33.37
C PHE A 341 2.98 -34.67 33.53
N ARG A 342 3.69 -34.93 32.43
CA ARG A 342 4.93 -35.73 32.41
C ARG A 342 5.99 -34.96 31.64
N MET A 343 7.23 -35.05 32.11
CA MET A 343 8.41 -34.54 31.40
C MET A 343 8.95 -35.67 30.52
N ILE A 344 9.03 -35.42 29.21
CA ILE A 344 9.54 -36.38 28.22
C ILE A 344 10.66 -35.68 27.44
N ASP A 345 11.60 -36.45 26.87
CA ASP A 345 12.60 -35.90 25.95
C ASP A 345 11.89 -35.18 24.79
N ALA A 346 12.23 -33.92 24.58
CA ALA A 346 11.60 -33.09 23.56
C ALA A 346 12.01 -33.53 22.15
N ILE A 347 13.25 -34.00 21.96
CA ILE A 347 13.76 -34.37 20.63
C ILE A 347 13.00 -35.60 20.13
N ASP A 348 13.07 -36.70 20.88
CA ASP A 348 12.39 -37.95 20.54
C ASP A 348 10.88 -37.75 20.37
N TYR A 349 10.26 -36.92 21.23
CA TYR A 349 8.84 -36.59 21.14
C TYR A 349 8.48 -35.88 19.83
N TYR A 350 9.22 -34.82 19.46
CA TYR A 350 8.93 -34.06 18.26
C TYR A 350 9.33 -34.80 16.98
N GLU A 351 10.37 -35.64 17.02
CA GLU A 351 10.78 -36.50 15.91
C GLU A 351 9.71 -37.57 15.62
N GLU A 352 9.22 -38.25 16.65
CA GLU A 352 8.14 -39.24 16.49
C GLU A 352 6.83 -38.56 16.06
N LYS A 353 6.54 -37.36 16.58
CA LYS A 353 5.39 -36.58 16.13
C LYS A 353 5.52 -36.15 14.67
N LEU A 354 6.71 -35.76 14.24
CA LEU A 354 6.99 -35.40 12.85
C LEU A 354 6.82 -36.61 11.93
N ARG A 355 7.35 -37.77 12.32
CA ARG A 355 7.20 -39.03 11.58
C ARG A 355 5.72 -39.39 11.33
N LYS A 356 4.90 -39.31 12.39
CA LYS A 356 3.44 -39.56 12.29
C LYS A 356 2.74 -38.55 11.38
N ILE A 357 3.10 -37.28 11.47
CA ILE A 357 2.52 -36.24 10.60
C ILE A 357 2.96 -36.47 9.15
N ASP A 358 4.21 -36.86 8.91
CA ASP A 358 4.72 -37.13 7.56
C ASP A 358 4.02 -38.34 6.93
N GLU A 359 3.76 -39.40 7.70
CA GLU A 359 2.93 -40.53 7.29
C GLU A 359 1.49 -40.09 6.96
N HIS A 360 0.87 -39.27 7.83
CA HIS A 360 -0.46 -38.73 7.56
C HIS A 360 -0.49 -37.84 6.30
N ILE A 361 0.57 -37.06 6.03
CA ILE A 361 0.66 -36.22 4.83
C ILE A 361 0.83 -37.09 3.58
N GLN A 362 1.63 -38.15 3.63
CA GLN A 362 1.77 -39.09 2.51
C GLN A 362 0.42 -39.77 2.20
N ASN A 363 -0.24 -40.31 3.21
CA ASN A 363 -1.58 -40.88 3.08
C ASN A 363 -2.60 -39.86 2.55
N ALA A 364 -2.52 -38.60 3.01
CA ALA A 364 -3.39 -37.51 2.54
C ALA A 364 -3.10 -37.10 1.09
N ARG A 365 -1.86 -37.24 0.60
CA ARG A 365 -1.49 -36.96 -0.80
C ARG A 365 -2.01 -38.03 -1.77
N GLU A 366 -2.06 -39.27 -1.33
CA GLU A 366 -2.59 -40.40 -2.11
C GLU A 366 -4.13 -40.43 -2.15
N LYS A 367 -4.78 -39.84 -1.14
CA LYS A 367 -6.24 -39.77 -1.03
C LYS A 367 -6.86 -38.90 -2.13
N GLU A 368 -7.86 -39.44 -2.81
CA GLU A 368 -8.67 -38.66 -3.75
C GLU A 368 -9.67 -37.76 -3.02
N TYR A 369 -9.53 -36.44 -3.21
CA TYR A 369 -10.45 -35.45 -2.68
C TYR A 369 -11.58 -35.11 -3.65
N LEU A 370 -12.73 -34.71 -3.10
CA LEU A 370 -13.86 -34.22 -3.88
C LEU A 370 -13.51 -32.95 -4.66
N SER A 371 -13.95 -32.90 -5.93
CA SER A 371 -13.84 -31.73 -6.79
C SER A 371 -14.70 -30.57 -6.26
N THR A 372 -14.17 -29.36 -6.35
CA THR A 372 -14.89 -28.12 -6.02
C THR A 372 -15.41 -27.46 -7.29
N GLU A 373 -16.28 -26.46 -7.16
CA GLU A 373 -16.89 -25.71 -8.28
C GLU A 373 -15.89 -24.79 -9.03
N ILE A 374 -14.58 -24.92 -8.82
CA ILE A 374 -13.53 -24.03 -9.36
C ILE A 374 -12.46 -24.85 -10.08
N ALA A 375 -12.07 -24.39 -11.27
CA ALA A 375 -10.94 -24.91 -12.01
C ALA A 375 -10.10 -23.79 -12.63
N PHE A 376 -8.81 -24.04 -12.78
CA PHE A 376 -7.91 -23.23 -13.59
C PHE A 376 -7.72 -23.92 -14.94
N VAL A 377 -7.95 -23.19 -16.03
CA VAL A 377 -7.82 -23.70 -17.40
C VAL A 377 -6.81 -22.83 -18.12
N THR A 378 -5.70 -23.43 -18.53
CA THR A 378 -4.63 -22.78 -19.30
C THR A 378 -4.87 -23.02 -20.78
N MET A 379 -5.08 -21.95 -21.54
CA MET A 379 -5.30 -22.01 -22.99
C MET A 379 -3.96 -22.04 -23.74
N GLU A 380 -3.94 -22.59 -24.97
CA GLU A 380 -2.77 -22.48 -25.86
C GLU A 380 -2.47 -21.03 -26.26
N SER A 381 -3.51 -20.20 -26.41
CA SER A 381 -3.39 -18.80 -26.85
C SER A 381 -3.95 -17.81 -25.83
N ILE A 382 -3.24 -16.69 -25.62
CA ILE A 382 -3.72 -15.55 -24.82
C ILE A 382 -4.96 -14.93 -25.45
N ALA A 383 -5.06 -14.92 -26.79
CA ALA A 383 -6.23 -14.40 -27.47
C ALA A 383 -7.49 -15.23 -27.11
N ALA A 384 -7.36 -16.55 -27.07
CA ALA A 384 -8.44 -17.45 -26.68
C ALA A 384 -8.86 -17.24 -25.21
N SER A 385 -7.91 -17.09 -24.28
CA SER A 385 -8.22 -16.81 -22.87
C SER A 385 -8.98 -15.49 -22.69
N GLN A 386 -8.55 -14.42 -23.37
CA GLN A 386 -9.20 -13.10 -23.29
C GLN A 386 -10.59 -13.10 -23.92
N MET A 387 -10.80 -13.81 -25.04
CA MET A 387 -12.11 -13.99 -25.65
C MET A 387 -13.07 -14.74 -24.72
N LEU A 388 -12.58 -15.83 -24.10
CA LEU A 388 -13.38 -16.69 -23.24
C LEU A 388 -13.82 -15.98 -21.95
N VAL A 389 -12.97 -15.13 -21.37
CA VAL A 389 -13.33 -14.33 -20.17
C VAL A 389 -14.38 -13.25 -20.47
N GLN A 390 -14.42 -12.75 -21.70
CA GLN A 390 -15.38 -11.71 -22.11
C GLN A 390 -16.70 -12.29 -22.62
N ALA A 391 -16.75 -13.59 -22.92
CA ALA A 391 -17.93 -14.30 -23.37
C ALA A 391 -18.81 -14.78 -22.20
N ILE A 392 -20.11 -14.91 -22.47
CA ILE A 392 -21.04 -15.63 -21.60
C ILE A 392 -20.99 -17.10 -22.03
N LEU A 393 -20.58 -18.00 -21.13
CA LEU A 393 -20.29 -19.40 -21.49
C LEU A 393 -21.51 -20.34 -21.41
N ASP A 394 -22.39 -20.12 -20.42
CA ASP A 394 -23.54 -21.00 -20.16
C ASP A 394 -24.82 -20.18 -19.98
N PRO A 395 -25.99 -20.66 -20.44
CA PRO A 395 -27.28 -19.98 -20.23
C PRO A 395 -27.75 -20.00 -18.77
N HIS A 396 -27.28 -20.92 -17.93
CA HIS A 396 -27.75 -20.98 -16.55
C HIS A 396 -27.08 -19.90 -15.69
N PRO A 397 -27.88 -19.19 -14.86
CA PRO A 397 -27.31 -18.22 -13.95
C PRO A 397 -26.37 -18.93 -12.97
N MET A 398 -25.29 -18.25 -12.63
CA MET A 398 -24.31 -18.69 -11.64
C MET A 398 -23.46 -19.94 -12.01
N GLN A 399 -23.59 -20.51 -13.21
CA GLN A 399 -22.71 -21.58 -13.71
C GLN A 399 -21.65 -21.12 -14.73
N MET A 400 -20.51 -21.83 -14.79
CA MET A 400 -19.44 -21.63 -15.79
C MET A 400 -18.98 -20.18 -16.00
N PHE A 401 -18.74 -19.43 -14.92
CA PHE A 401 -18.24 -18.07 -15.00
C PHE A 401 -16.72 -18.04 -15.17
N ALA A 402 -16.24 -17.58 -16.32
CA ALA A 402 -14.82 -17.33 -16.56
C ALA A 402 -14.39 -15.97 -16.00
N ARG A 403 -13.25 -15.94 -15.31
CA ARG A 403 -12.52 -14.73 -14.92
C ARG A 403 -11.03 -14.93 -15.18
N LEU A 404 -10.27 -13.84 -15.34
CA LEU A 404 -8.81 -13.94 -15.41
C LEU A 404 -8.26 -14.61 -14.14
N ALA A 405 -7.36 -15.57 -14.31
CA ALA A 405 -6.69 -16.19 -13.18
C ALA A 405 -5.67 -15.20 -12.57
N PRO A 406 -5.56 -15.12 -11.23
CA PRO A 406 -4.42 -14.46 -10.61
C PRO A 406 -3.15 -15.29 -10.82
N ALA A 407 -1.97 -14.72 -10.61
CA ALA A 407 -0.73 -15.49 -10.63
C ALA A 407 -0.77 -16.66 -9.61
N PRO A 408 -0.14 -17.82 -9.87
CA PRO A 408 -0.16 -18.98 -8.97
C PRO A 408 0.26 -18.66 -7.53
N ALA A 409 1.24 -17.78 -7.35
CA ALA A 409 1.72 -17.32 -6.04
C ALA A 409 0.74 -16.38 -5.30
N ASP A 410 -0.15 -15.71 -6.05
CA ASP A 410 -1.17 -14.80 -5.52
C ASP A 410 -2.47 -15.54 -5.14
N VAL A 411 -2.61 -16.82 -5.51
CA VAL A 411 -3.78 -17.64 -5.15
C VAL A 411 -3.75 -17.98 -3.66
N ILE A 412 -4.84 -17.63 -2.97
CA ILE A 412 -5.09 -18.05 -1.59
C ILE A 412 -5.83 -19.39 -1.64
N TRP A 413 -5.07 -20.49 -1.69
CA TRP A 413 -5.60 -21.86 -1.81
C TRP A 413 -6.63 -22.21 -0.73
N LYS A 414 -6.45 -21.69 0.49
CA LYS A 414 -7.41 -21.86 1.60
C LYS A 414 -8.84 -21.37 1.28
N ASN A 415 -8.97 -20.41 0.36
CA ASN A 415 -10.27 -19.88 -0.04
C ASN A 415 -10.89 -20.64 -1.23
N THR A 416 -10.09 -21.42 -1.98
CA THR A 416 -10.54 -22.16 -3.19
C THR A 416 -11.64 -23.18 -2.88
N TYR A 417 -11.54 -23.84 -1.73
CA TYR A 417 -12.45 -24.88 -1.31
C TYR A 417 -13.66 -24.38 -0.49
N LEU A 418 -13.85 -23.06 -0.38
CA LEU A 418 -15.05 -22.50 0.26
C LEU A 418 -16.22 -22.54 -0.73
N SER A 419 -17.35 -23.12 -0.30
CA SER A 419 -18.59 -23.06 -1.07
C SER A 419 -19.01 -21.62 -1.34
N ARG A 420 -19.65 -21.39 -2.49
CA ARG A 420 -20.04 -20.06 -2.93
C ARG A 420 -20.99 -19.36 -1.95
N THR A 421 -21.98 -20.08 -1.43
CA THR A 421 -22.95 -19.56 -0.45
C THR A 421 -22.26 -19.12 0.83
N ARG A 422 -21.33 -19.92 1.35
CA ARG A 422 -20.56 -19.58 2.56
C ARG A 422 -19.71 -18.33 2.32
N ARG A 423 -19.04 -18.23 1.16
CA ARG A 423 -18.25 -17.05 0.79
C ARG A 423 -19.11 -15.80 0.68
N MET A 424 -20.31 -15.91 0.09
CA MET A 424 -21.27 -14.81 0.04
C MET A 424 -21.68 -14.35 1.44
N ILE A 425 -22.05 -15.28 2.33
CA ILE A 425 -22.42 -14.95 3.71
C ILE A 425 -21.25 -14.29 4.45
N GLN A 426 -20.02 -14.80 4.32
CA GLN A 426 -18.83 -14.19 4.92
C GLN A 426 -18.57 -12.78 4.37
N SER A 427 -18.66 -12.61 3.05
CA SER A 427 -18.47 -11.30 2.41
C SER A 427 -19.51 -10.28 2.89
N TRP A 428 -20.79 -10.66 2.95
CA TRP A 428 -21.87 -9.78 3.42
C TRP A 428 -21.75 -9.47 4.91
N SER A 429 -21.48 -10.48 5.74
CA SER A 429 -21.27 -10.31 7.19
C SER A 429 -20.12 -9.34 7.48
N ILE A 430 -18.97 -9.51 6.82
CA ILE A 430 -17.84 -8.60 7.02
C ILE A 430 -18.12 -7.21 6.45
N THR A 431 -18.85 -7.11 5.34
CA THR A 431 -19.28 -5.80 4.83
C THR A 431 -20.16 -5.07 5.82
N PHE A 432 -21.08 -5.78 6.47
CA PHE A 432 -21.92 -5.24 7.55
C PHE A 432 -21.07 -4.82 8.76
N VAL A 433 -20.11 -5.63 9.18
CA VAL A 433 -19.17 -5.29 10.27
C VAL A 433 -18.36 -4.04 9.91
N ILE A 434 -17.88 -3.90 8.67
CA ILE A 434 -17.16 -2.71 8.23
C ILE A 434 -18.09 -1.50 8.23
N ALA A 435 -19.33 -1.62 7.74
CA ALA A 435 -20.31 -0.53 7.78
C ALA A 435 -20.59 -0.09 9.23
N PHE A 436 -20.85 -1.03 10.14
CA PHE A 436 -20.99 -0.75 11.57
C PHE A 436 -19.75 -0.04 12.14
N LEU A 437 -18.57 -0.57 11.83
CA LEU A 437 -17.30 -0.03 12.30
C LEU A 437 -17.07 1.39 11.76
N THR A 438 -17.46 1.70 10.53
CA THR A 438 -17.37 3.07 9.99
C THR A 438 -18.20 4.05 10.79
N VAL A 439 -19.44 3.70 11.16
CA VAL A 439 -20.31 4.55 12.00
C VAL A 439 -19.76 4.64 13.43
N PHE A 440 -19.26 3.52 13.98
CA PHE A 440 -18.66 3.47 15.30
C PHE A 440 -17.44 4.42 15.40
N TRP A 441 -16.55 4.42 14.41
CA TRP A 441 -15.42 5.35 14.38
C TRP A 441 -15.86 6.81 14.28
N SER A 442 -16.95 7.11 13.56
CA SER A 442 -17.50 8.46 13.53
C SER A 442 -17.85 8.98 14.93
N VAL A 443 -18.48 8.13 15.74
CA VAL A 443 -18.83 8.46 17.14
C VAL A 443 -17.57 8.60 18.00
N LEU A 444 -16.56 7.75 17.80
CA LEU A 444 -15.32 7.78 18.58
C LEU A 444 -14.42 8.98 18.25
N LEU A 445 -14.51 9.55 17.05
CA LEU A 445 -13.73 10.72 16.65
C LEU A 445 -14.13 11.99 17.40
N VAL A 446 -15.40 12.14 17.78
CA VAL A 446 -15.91 13.31 18.52
C VAL A 446 -15.25 13.48 19.90
N PRO A 447 -15.22 12.46 20.79
CA PRO A 447 -14.56 12.57 22.08
C PRO A 447 -13.04 12.72 21.93
N ILE A 448 -12.41 12.06 20.95
CA ILE A 448 -10.98 12.24 20.67
C ILE A 448 -10.71 13.72 20.30
N ALA A 449 -11.46 14.29 19.36
CA ALA A 449 -11.34 15.70 18.99
C ALA A 449 -11.59 16.65 20.18
N SER A 450 -12.57 16.32 21.03
CA SER A 450 -12.85 17.13 22.23
C SER A 450 -11.75 17.03 23.29
N LEU A 451 -11.15 15.85 23.51
CA LEU A 451 -10.07 15.61 24.47
C LEU A 451 -8.75 16.27 24.04
N LEU A 452 -8.64 16.55 22.75
CA LEU A 452 -7.55 17.30 22.14
C LEU A 452 -7.68 18.83 22.31
N GLU A 453 -8.85 19.32 22.73
CA GLU A 453 -9.05 20.75 23.00
C GLU A 453 -8.52 21.13 24.39
N LEU A 454 -7.65 22.14 24.49
CA LEU A 454 -7.02 22.52 25.77
C LEU A 454 -8.03 22.89 26.87
N LYS A 455 -9.19 23.44 26.50
CA LYS A 455 -10.24 23.85 27.46
C LYS A 455 -10.87 22.66 28.17
N THR A 456 -11.03 21.53 27.49
CA THR A 456 -11.57 20.30 28.10
C THR A 456 -10.50 19.59 28.93
N LEU A 457 -9.23 19.65 28.50
CA LEU A 457 -8.11 19.07 29.23
C LEU A 457 -7.91 19.73 30.60
N GLU A 458 -8.11 21.05 30.70
CA GLU A 458 -8.13 21.80 31.97
C GLU A 458 -9.23 21.31 32.92
N THR A 459 -10.35 20.83 32.36
CA THR A 459 -11.48 20.33 33.15
C THR A 459 -11.26 18.88 33.62
N ILE A 460 -10.63 18.03 32.81
CA ILE A 460 -10.45 16.59 33.09
C ILE A 460 -9.18 16.32 33.92
N VAL A 461 -8.05 16.97 33.59
CA VAL A 461 -6.76 16.78 34.28
C VAL A 461 -6.07 18.13 34.53
N PRO A 462 -6.46 18.87 35.59
CA PRO A 462 -5.97 20.23 35.84
C PRO A 462 -4.45 20.30 36.06
N ARG A 463 -3.84 19.31 36.73
CA ARG A 463 -2.37 19.25 36.93
C ARG A 463 -1.57 19.17 35.63
N LEU A 464 -2.08 18.45 34.63
CA LEU A 464 -1.41 18.35 33.34
C LEU A 464 -1.59 19.65 32.55
N ALA A 465 -2.76 20.28 32.65
CA ALA A 465 -3.03 21.56 32.03
C ALA A 465 -2.14 22.69 32.60
N GLU A 466 -1.96 22.77 33.92
CA GLU A 466 -1.05 23.73 34.56
C GLU A 466 0.39 23.58 34.04
N PHE A 467 0.92 22.35 34.00
CA PHE A 467 2.26 22.06 33.45
C PHE A 467 2.38 22.44 31.96
N ILE A 468 1.34 22.20 31.16
CA ILE A 468 1.30 22.58 29.74
C ILE A 468 1.26 24.11 29.60
N GLN A 469 0.56 24.82 30.47
CA GLN A 469 0.46 26.28 30.45
C GLN A 469 1.77 26.96 30.84
N GLU A 470 2.58 26.36 31.73
CA GLU A 470 3.90 26.88 32.13
C GLU A 470 4.91 26.91 30.97
N HIS A 471 4.81 25.98 30.02
CA HIS A 471 5.74 25.88 28.90
C HIS A 471 5.10 26.27 27.55
N PRO A 472 5.44 27.43 26.97
CA PRO A 472 4.78 27.93 25.76
C PRO A 472 4.98 27.04 24.52
N ILE A 473 6.10 26.31 24.43
CA ILE A 473 6.38 25.35 23.35
C ILE A 473 5.50 24.11 23.49
N ILE A 474 5.33 23.60 24.72
CA ILE A 474 4.51 22.41 25.00
C ILE A 474 3.04 22.73 24.76
N LYS A 475 2.57 23.90 25.20
CA LYS A 475 1.22 24.41 24.91
C LYS A 475 0.91 24.41 23.41
N SER A 476 1.83 24.98 22.63
CA SER A 476 1.75 25.07 21.17
C SER A 476 1.68 23.69 20.51
N LEU A 477 2.56 22.78 20.94
CA LEU A 477 2.62 21.40 20.45
C LEU A 477 1.38 20.57 20.80
N VAL A 478 0.86 20.71 22.02
CA VAL A 478 -0.35 19.99 22.44
C VAL A 478 -1.57 20.52 21.68
N GLN A 479 -1.65 21.84 21.47
CA GLN A 479 -2.79 22.48 20.81
C GLN A 479 -2.89 22.13 19.31
N THR A 480 -1.76 22.01 18.61
CA THR A 480 -1.76 21.83 17.14
C THR A 480 -1.13 20.52 16.66
N GLY A 481 -0.09 20.04 17.35
CA GLY A 481 0.62 18.82 17.01
C GLY A 481 -0.10 17.55 17.47
N LEU A 482 -0.73 17.55 18.64
CA LEU A 482 -1.40 16.36 19.16
C LEU A 482 -2.64 15.95 18.34
N PRO A 483 -3.53 16.87 17.90
CA PRO A 483 -4.63 16.52 17.00
C PRO A 483 -4.17 15.96 15.65
N THR A 484 -3.15 16.58 15.07
CA THR A 484 -2.60 16.15 13.76
C THR A 484 -1.84 14.83 13.85
N LEU A 485 -1.18 14.57 14.98
CA LEU A 485 -0.55 13.29 15.27
C LEU A 485 -1.60 12.20 15.53
N ALA A 486 -2.62 12.47 16.35
CA ALA A 486 -3.71 11.53 16.63
C ALA A 486 -4.45 11.16 15.33
N PHE A 487 -4.76 12.15 14.50
CA PHE A 487 -5.29 11.94 13.15
C PHE A 487 -4.39 11.01 12.34
N SER A 488 -3.09 11.31 12.27
CA SER A 488 -2.13 10.52 11.49
C SER A 488 -2.01 9.09 12.03
N LEU A 489 -2.05 8.90 13.34
CA LEU A 489 -1.99 7.58 13.98
C LEU A 489 -3.24 6.76 13.67
N LEU A 490 -4.44 7.38 13.68
CA LEU A 490 -5.69 6.74 13.24
C LEU A 490 -5.65 6.35 11.76
N THR A 491 -5.04 7.16 10.89
CA THR A 491 -4.85 6.79 9.47
C THR A 491 -3.95 5.57 9.28
N VAL A 492 -3.13 5.20 10.27
CA VAL A 492 -2.28 4.01 10.23
C VAL A 492 -2.94 2.82 10.95
N ALA A 493 -3.53 3.04 12.11
CA ALA A 493 -4.10 1.98 12.95
C ALA A 493 -5.34 1.32 12.34
N VAL A 494 -6.29 2.10 11.81
CA VAL A 494 -7.56 1.57 11.30
C VAL A 494 -7.37 0.69 10.05
N PRO A 495 -6.50 1.05 9.08
CA PRO A 495 -6.22 0.17 7.95
C PRO A 495 -5.76 -1.24 8.33
N TYR A 496 -4.96 -1.42 9.38
CA TYR A 496 -4.56 -2.77 9.82
C TYR A 496 -5.76 -3.63 10.24
N LEU A 497 -6.73 -3.04 10.94
CA LEU A 497 -7.98 -3.72 11.30
C LEU A 497 -8.79 -4.08 10.03
N TYR A 498 -8.82 -3.20 9.04
CA TYR A 498 -9.56 -3.41 7.79
C TYR A 498 -8.88 -4.45 6.88
N GLU A 499 -7.55 -4.54 6.89
CA GLU A 499 -6.81 -5.61 6.23
C GLU A 499 -7.14 -6.97 6.87
N TRP A 500 -7.11 -7.05 8.19
CA TRP A 500 -7.48 -8.27 8.92
C TRP A 500 -8.92 -8.72 8.59
N LEU A 501 -9.88 -7.79 8.61
CA LEU A 501 -11.26 -8.07 8.21
C LEU A 501 -11.35 -8.50 6.74
N SER A 502 -10.60 -7.85 5.84
CA SER A 502 -10.63 -8.15 4.40
C SER A 502 -10.05 -9.52 4.06
N ASN A 503 -9.01 -9.96 4.77
CA ASN A 503 -8.47 -11.31 4.63
C ASN A 503 -9.51 -12.39 5.00
N ASN A 504 -10.40 -12.09 5.94
CA ASN A 504 -11.46 -13.00 6.37
C ASN A 504 -12.66 -13.06 5.41
N GLN A 505 -12.71 -12.22 4.36
CA GLN A 505 -13.83 -12.19 3.40
C GLN A 505 -13.88 -13.37 2.43
N GLY A 506 -12.83 -14.19 2.39
CA GLY A 506 -12.76 -15.35 1.50
C GLY A 506 -12.47 -15.00 0.04
N MET A 507 -11.72 -13.92 -0.22
CA MET A 507 -11.26 -13.58 -1.57
C MET A 507 -10.17 -14.56 -2.06
N MET A 508 -10.16 -14.86 -3.35
CA MET A 508 -9.29 -15.91 -3.91
C MET A 508 -7.86 -15.46 -4.21
N SER A 509 -7.67 -14.16 -4.47
CA SER A 509 -6.37 -13.59 -4.83
C SER A 509 -5.94 -12.60 -3.78
N ARG A 510 -4.66 -12.60 -3.43
CA ARG A 510 -4.04 -11.55 -2.60
C ARG A 510 -4.19 -10.16 -3.24
N GLY A 511 -4.06 -10.06 -4.57
CA GLY A 511 -4.30 -8.81 -5.29
C GLY A 511 -5.74 -8.30 -5.15
N ASP A 512 -6.73 -9.20 -5.22
CA ASP A 512 -8.14 -8.82 -5.01
C ASP A 512 -8.39 -8.34 -3.56
N VAL A 513 -7.74 -8.99 -2.56
CA VAL A 513 -7.78 -8.53 -1.17
C VAL A 513 -7.23 -7.11 -1.06
N GLU A 514 -6.06 -6.84 -1.63
CA GLU A 514 -5.46 -5.51 -1.57
C GLU A 514 -6.30 -4.45 -2.25
N LEU A 515 -6.84 -4.71 -3.45
CA LEU A 515 -7.75 -3.79 -4.14
C LEU A 515 -8.99 -3.48 -3.28
N SER A 516 -9.50 -4.48 -2.55
CA SER A 516 -10.60 -4.28 -1.60
C SER A 516 -10.18 -3.44 -0.40
N VAL A 517 -8.99 -3.68 0.15
CA VAL A 517 -8.40 -2.91 1.24
C VAL A 517 -8.21 -1.45 0.83
N ILE A 518 -7.70 -1.16 -0.38
CA ILE A 518 -7.59 0.20 -0.93
C ILE A 518 -8.96 0.88 -0.90
N SER A 519 -10.00 0.22 -1.42
CA SER A 519 -11.33 0.81 -1.52
C SER A 519 -11.95 1.13 -0.15
N LYS A 520 -11.85 0.20 0.81
CA LYS A 520 -12.40 0.36 2.17
C LYS A 520 -11.63 1.37 2.99
N ASN A 521 -10.30 1.32 2.94
CA ASN A 521 -9.44 2.28 3.63
C ASN A 521 -9.67 3.69 3.09
N PHE A 522 -9.77 3.85 1.76
CA PHE A 522 -10.11 5.14 1.19
C PHE A 522 -11.48 5.62 1.66
N PHE A 523 -12.50 4.75 1.66
CA PHE A 523 -13.83 5.12 2.15
C PHE A 523 -13.78 5.58 3.61
N PHE A 524 -13.07 4.84 4.49
CA PHE A 524 -12.87 5.24 5.87
C PHE A 524 -12.15 6.59 5.98
N SER A 525 -10.98 6.73 5.37
CA SER A 525 -10.17 7.94 5.45
C SER A 525 -10.89 9.15 4.85
N PHE A 526 -11.54 9.01 3.70
CA PHE A 526 -12.25 10.11 3.05
C PHE A 526 -13.54 10.48 3.79
N PHE A 527 -14.37 9.50 4.18
CA PHE A 527 -15.64 9.81 4.84
C PHE A 527 -15.42 10.21 6.30
N ASN A 528 -14.71 9.41 7.10
CA ASN A 528 -14.55 9.67 8.53
C ASN A 528 -13.53 10.75 8.83
N LEU A 529 -12.35 10.68 8.20
CA LEU A 529 -11.24 11.56 8.54
C LEU A 529 -11.23 12.84 7.70
N PHE A 530 -11.84 12.87 6.52
CA PHE A 530 -11.99 14.12 5.77
C PHE A 530 -13.38 14.72 5.93
N LEU A 531 -14.45 14.13 5.40
CA LEU A 531 -15.78 14.75 5.44
C LEU A 531 -16.32 14.95 6.86
N LEU A 532 -16.38 13.88 7.66
CA LEU A 532 -16.93 13.95 9.01
C LEU A 532 -16.04 14.78 9.92
N PHE A 533 -14.72 14.57 9.96
CA PHE A 533 -13.83 15.45 10.72
C PHE A 533 -13.94 16.93 10.28
N THR A 534 -14.10 17.19 8.98
CA THR A 534 -14.31 18.55 8.48
C THR A 534 -15.58 19.16 9.04
N VAL A 535 -16.67 18.41 9.09
CA VAL A 535 -17.96 18.89 9.62
C VAL A 535 -17.98 18.94 11.16
N PHE A 536 -17.26 18.05 11.84
CA PHE A 536 -17.35 17.78 13.28
C PHE A 536 -16.17 18.29 14.13
N GLY A 537 -15.33 19.19 13.62
CA GLY A 537 -14.18 19.72 14.34
C GLY A 537 -14.47 20.31 15.74
N THR A 538 -15.74 20.45 16.13
CA THR A 538 -16.21 20.83 17.47
C THR A 538 -17.37 19.93 17.96
N ALA A 539 -17.42 19.63 19.26
CA ALA A 539 -18.42 18.71 19.86
C ALA A 539 -19.88 19.20 19.75
N SER A 540 -20.11 20.52 19.67
CA SER A 540 -21.43 21.11 19.41
C SER A 540 -21.90 20.91 17.96
N GLY A 541 -20.96 20.74 17.02
CA GLY A 541 -21.24 20.51 15.60
C GLY A 541 -21.88 19.15 15.31
N PHE A 542 -21.62 18.12 16.12
CA PHE A 542 -22.19 16.78 15.92
C PHE A 542 -23.71 16.74 16.18
N TYR A 543 -24.16 17.29 17.30
CA TYR A 543 -25.59 17.37 17.63
C TYR A 543 -26.35 18.28 16.64
N GLY A 544 -25.79 19.44 16.31
CA GLY A 544 -26.37 20.36 15.32
C GLY A 544 -26.38 19.78 13.89
N PHE A 545 -25.41 18.96 13.51
CA PHE A 545 -25.42 18.26 12.23
C PHE A 545 -26.43 17.10 12.20
N TRP A 546 -26.59 16.31 13.26
CA TRP A 546 -27.62 15.26 13.26
C TRP A 546 -29.03 15.84 13.11
N GLU A 547 -29.28 16.99 13.74
CA GLU A 547 -30.48 17.80 13.50
C GLU A 547 -30.53 18.34 12.06
N SER A 548 -29.42 18.90 11.56
CA SER A 548 -29.34 19.42 10.19
C SER A 548 -29.43 18.33 9.11
N LEU A 549 -29.03 17.08 9.37
CA LEU A 549 -29.09 15.94 8.43
C LEU A 549 -30.53 15.42 8.36
N ARG A 550 -31.23 15.42 9.50
CA ARG A 550 -32.68 15.20 9.55
C ARG A 550 -33.43 16.26 8.75
N ASP A 551 -32.98 17.51 8.81
CA ASP A 551 -33.52 18.62 8.01
C ASP A 551 -33.00 18.64 6.56
N ALA A 552 -31.85 18.03 6.27
CA ALA A 552 -31.26 17.95 4.94
C ALA A 552 -31.91 16.92 4.03
N PHE A 553 -32.66 15.96 4.58
CA PHE A 553 -33.65 15.23 3.80
C PHE A 553 -34.73 16.16 3.19
N LYS A 554 -34.81 17.43 3.63
CA LYS A 554 -35.68 18.47 3.07
C LYS A 554 -34.94 19.58 2.32
N ASP A 555 -33.69 19.93 2.66
CA ASP A 555 -32.96 21.03 1.98
C ASP A 555 -31.45 20.76 1.80
N SER A 556 -30.99 20.56 0.55
CA SER A 556 -29.58 20.23 0.21
C SER A 556 -28.62 21.42 0.30
N THR A 557 -29.14 22.64 0.39
CA THR A 557 -28.35 23.88 0.36
C THR A 557 -27.70 24.19 1.71
N THR A 558 -28.30 23.76 2.82
CA THR A 558 -27.80 23.94 4.19
C THR A 558 -26.54 23.13 4.45
N ILE A 559 -26.44 21.90 3.91
CA ILE A 559 -25.22 21.07 4.00
C ILE A 559 -24.04 21.77 3.33
N ALA A 560 -24.22 22.31 2.12
CA ALA A 560 -23.13 22.95 1.38
C ALA A 560 -22.58 24.19 2.11
N LEU A 561 -23.47 24.96 2.76
CA LEU A 561 -23.10 26.11 3.59
C LEU A 561 -22.36 25.69 4.87
N ALA A 562 -22.87 24.67 5.57
CA ALA A 562 -22.22 24.13 6.77
C ALA A 562 -20.82 23.56 6.45
N LEU A 563 -20.72 22.78 5.37
CA LEU A 563 -19.46 22.21 4.90
C LEU A 563 -18.44 23.31 4.58
N ALA A 564 -18.85 24.36 3.88
CA ALA A 564 -17.95 25.45 3.50
C ALA A 564 -17.42 26.25 4.70
N ASN A 565 -18.28 26.53 5.69
CA ASN A 565 -17.88 27.22 6.93
C ASN A 565 -16.81 26.41 7.68
N SER A 566 -17.04 25.10 7.86
CA SER A 566 -16.10 24.26 8.58
C SER A 566 -14.81 24.02 7.81
N LEU A 567 -14.88 23.96 6.47
CA LEU A 567 -13.72 23.82 5.61
C LEU A 567 -12.81 25.05 5.67
N GLU A 568 -13.35 26.28 5.68
CA GLU A 568 -12.55 27.50 5.90
C GLU A 568 -11.86 27.47 7.28
N GLY A 569 -12.57 27.06 8.33
CA GLY A 569 -12.03 27.00 9.70
C GLY A 569 -10.93 25.95 9.92
N LEU A 570 -10.90 24.86 9.16
CA LEU A 570 -9.95 23.76 9.33
C LEU A 570 -8.70 23.85 8.45
N ALA A 571 -8.55 24.91 7.64
CA ALA A 571 -7.34 25.14 6.86
C ALA A 571 -6.03 25.10 7.68
N PRO A 572 -5.92 25.71 8.88
CA PRO A 572 -4.70 25.63 9.70
C PRO A 572 -4.37 24.18 10.13
N PHE A 573 -5.39 23.38 10.44
CA PHE A 573 -5.23 21.97 10.81
C PHE A 573 -4.63 21.17 9.65
N TYR A 574 -5.15 21.33 8.43
CA TYR A 574 -4.63 20.61 7.26
C TYR A 574 -3.23 21.06 6.86
N ILE A 575 -2.87 22.33 7.06
CA ILE A 575 -1.48 22.79 6.86
C ILE A 575 -0.54 22.08 7.84
N ASN A 576 -0.89 22.06 9.13
CA ASN A 576 -0.11 21.35 10.15
C ASN A 576 -0.02 19.84 9.90
N LEU A 577 -1.10 19.24 9.38
CA LEU A 577 -1.14 17.85 8.96
C LEU A 577 -0.15 17.60 7.81
N LEU A 578 -0.14 18.45 6.78
CA LEU A 578 0.77 18.32 5.63
C LEU A 578 2.23 18.52 6.05
N ILE A 579 2.51 19.46 6.95
CA ILE A 579 3.85 19.65 7.52
C ILE A 579 4.29 18.39 8.26
N LEU A 580 3.46 17.86 9.16
CA LEU A 580 3.78 16.67 9.94
C LEU A 580 3.96 15.43 9.06
N GLN A 581 3.05 15.20 8.11
CA GLN A 581 3.10 14.03 7.24
C GLN A 581 4.19 14.13 6.18
N GLY A 582 4.38 15.31 5.60
CA GLY A 582 5.35 15.60 4.54
C GLY A 582 6.78 15.60 5.04
N LEU A 583 7.08 16.45 6.03
CA LEU A 583 8.45 16.63 6.54
C LEU A 583 8.75 15.67 7.69
N GLY A 584 7.79 15.41 8.58
CA GLY A 584 8.03 14.59 9.77
C GLY A 584 7.98 13.09 9.52
N LEU A 585 6.80 12.57 9.13
CA LEU A 585 6.54 11.13 9.10
C LEU A 585 7.09 10.40 7.87
N PHE A 586 7.27 11.08 6.74
CA PHE A 586 7.83 10.42 5.55
C PHE A 586 9.26 9.93 5.73
N PRO A 587 10.20 10.73 6.27
CA PRO A 587 11.53 10.22 6.63
C PRO A 587 11.50 9.02 7.57
N PHE A 588 10.51 8.93 8.48
CA PHE A 588 10.32 7.74 9.30
C PHE A 588 9.90 6.50 8.50
N ARG A 589 9.20 6.66 7.38
CA ARG A 589 8.92 5.56 6.45
C ARG A 589 10.19 5.06 5.79
N LEU A 590 11.11 5.97 5.42
CA LEU A 590 12.40 5.58 4.85
C LEU A 590 13.22 4.72 5.82
N LEU A 591 13.15 5.01 7.12
CA LEU A 591 13.76 4.19 8.17
C LEU A 591 13.10 2.80 8.32
N GLU A 592 11.91 2.58 7.77
CA GLU A 592 11.13 1.36 8.01
C GLU A 592 10.97 1.07 9.51
N PHE A 593 10.62 2.11 10.28
CA PHE A 593 10.64 2.08 11.76
C PHE A 593 9.98 0.83 12.35
N GLY A 594 8.89 0.33 11.77
CA GLY A 594 8.24 -0.92 12.22
C GLY A 594 9.18 -2.13 12.18
N SER A 595 9.82 -2.38 11.03
CA SER A 595 10.75 -3.50 10.85
C SER A 595 12.02 -3.30 11.67
N VAL A 596 12.58 -2.08 11.67
CA VAL A 596 13.81 -1.72 12.39
C VAL A 596 13.64 -1.80 13.90
N ALA A 597 12.53 -1.30 14.44
CA ALA A 597 12.27 -1.34 15.88
C ALA A 597 12.02 -2.77 16.36
N LEU A 598 11.37 -3.61 15.55
CA LEU A 598 11.12 -5.02 15.88
C LEU A 598 12.34 -5.92 15.65
N TYR A 599 13.27 -5.54 14.78
CA TYR A 599 14.42 -6.35 14.43
C TYR A 599 15.28 -6.77 15.65
N PRO A 600 15.69 -5.88 16.58
CA PRO A 600 16.38 -6.30 17.79
C PRO A 600 15.58 -7.30 18.63
N PHE A 601 14.27 -7.11 18.79
CA PHE A 601 13.45 -8.04 19.56
C PHE A 601 13.35 -9.41 18.89
N HIS A 602 13.14 -9.46 17.57
CA HIS A 602 13.14 -10.71 16.82
C HIS A 602 14.52 -11.37 16.79
N PHE A 603 15.59 -10.58 16.71
CA PHE A 603 16.97 -11.06 16.79
C PHE A 603 17.28 -11.69 18.15
N LEU A 604 16.87 -11.07 19.25
CA LEU A 604 17.01 -11.66 20.60
C LEU A 604 16.13 -12.90 20.78
N SER A 605 14.99 -12.98 20.09
CA SER A 605 14.09 -14.14 20.14
C SER A 605 14.54 -15.31 19.26
N ALA A 606 15.32 -15.06 18.20
CA ALA A 606 15.74 -16.07 17.24
C ALA A 606 16.83 -16.99 17.82
N ARG A 607 16.61 -18.30 17.73
CA ARG A 607 17.55 -19.33 18.22
C ARG A 607 17.96 -20.32 17.15
N THR A 608 17.09 -20.56 16.16
CA THR A 608 17.37 -21.54 15.11
C THR A 608 17.97 -20.89 13.87
N PRO A 609 18.84 -21.60 13.09
CA PRO A 609 19.33 -21.09 11.80
C PRO A 609 18.20 -20.61 10.88
N ARG A 610 17.05 -21.29 10.92
CA ARG A 610 15.85 -20.93 10.15
C ARG A 610 15.27 -19.59 10.58
N GLU A 611 15.11 -19.38 11.87
CA GLU A 611 14.65 -18.10 12.41
C GLU A 611 15.63 -16.97 12.05
N TYR A 612 16.94 -17.24 12.03
CA TYR A 612 17.94 -16.28 11.55
C TYR A 612 17.85 -15.99 10.05
N ALA A 613 17.57 -16.98 9.20
CA ALA A 613 17.36 -16.74 7.77
C ALA A 613 16.03 -16.01 7.50
N GLU A 614 14.99 -16.28 8.30
CA GLU A 614 13.71 -15.56 8.24
C GLU A 614 13.89 -14.07 8.61
N LEU A 615 14.84 -13.70 9.49
CA LEU A 615 15.17 -12.30 9.79
C LEU A 615 15.74 -11.53 8.59
N SER A 616 16.42 -12.20 7.67
CA SER A 616 16.95 -11.59 6.44
C SER A 616 15.88 -11.48 5.34
N THR A 617 14.63 -11.85 5.61
CA THR A 617 13.54 -11.67 4.63
C THR A 617 13.14 -10.19 4.55
N PRO A 618 13.01 -9.62 3.34
CA PRO A 618 12.60 -8.24 3.15
C PRO A 618 11.18 -8.04 3.70
N PRO A 619 10.91 -6.87 4.30
CA PRO A 619 9.54 -6.50 4.65
C PRO A 619 8.68 -6.36 3.39
N LYS A 620 7.38 -6.63 3.53
CA LYS A 620 6.43 -6.57 2.42
C LYS A 620 5.86 -5.17 2.26
N PHE A 621 5.92 -4.63 1.04
CA PHE A 621 5.22 -3.40 0.69
C PHE A 621 3.76 -3.70 0.36
N SER A 622 2.83 -3.04 1.06
CA SER A 622 1.40 -3.16 0.77
C SER A 622 0.84 -1.87 0.15
N TYR A 623 0.30 -2.01 -1.07
CA TYR A 623 -0.37 -0.91 -1.77
C TYR A 623 -1.66 -0.47 -1.07
N GLY A 624 -2.29 -1.41 -0.35
CA GLY A 624 -3.50 -1.21 0.45
C GLY A 624 -3.44 -0.10 1.50
N PHE A 625 -2.25 0.20 2.02
CA PHE A 625 -2.06 1.25 3.03
C PHE A 625 -1.56 2.57 2.43
N SER A 626 -0.63 2.49 1.48
CA SER A 626 0.02 3.68 0.93
C SER A 626 -0.88 4.46 -0.04
N ILE A 627 -1.68 3.77 -0.87
CA ILE A 627 -2.52 4.42 -1.89
C ILE A 627 -3.65 5.27 -1.27
N PRO A 628 -4.47 4.75 -0.33
CA PRO A 628 -5.59 5.52 0.21
C PRO A 628 -5.17 6.83 0.90
N GLN A 629 -4.09 6.80 1.67
CA GLN A 629 -3.57 7.97 2.36
C GLN A 629 -3.07 9.03 1.38
N THR A 630 -2.35 8.61 0.34
CA THR A 630 -1.81 9.53 -0.67
C THR A 630 -2.93 10.15 -1.52
N ILE A 631 -3.98 9.39 -1.85
CA ILE A 631 -5.18 9.95 -2.49
C ILE A 631 -5.87 10.96 -1.57
N LEU A 632 -6.04 10.66 -0.27
CA LEU A 632 -6.67 11.59 0.68
C LEU A 632 -5.97 12.96 0.68
N ILE A 633 -4.64 12.94 0.73
CA ILE A 633 -3.82 14.15 0.76
C ILE A 633 -3.93 14.91 -0.56
N LEU A 634 -3.99 14.21 -1.69
CA LEU A 634 -4.28 14.83 -2.97
C LEU A 634 -5.67 15.50 -2.97
N VAL A 635 -6.69 14.83 -2.45
CA VAL A 635 -8.05 15.38 -2.33
C VAL A 635 -8.06 16.63 -1.47
N ILE A 636 -7.37 16.65 -0.32
CA ILE A 636 -7.22 17.85 0.51
C ILE A 636 -6.58 18.98 -0.30
N CYS A 637 -5.49 18.72 -1.01
CA CYS A 637 -4.84 19.75 -1.82
C CYS A 637 -5.75 20.27 -2.96
N VAL A 638 -6.52 19.37 -3.60
CA VAL A 638 -7.49 19.74 -4.66
C VAL A 638 -8.61 20.60 -4.08
N VAL A 639 -9.21 20.21 -2.96
CA VAL A 639 -10.31 20.95 -2.32
C VAL A 639 -9.84 22.35 -1.90
N TYR A 640 -8.66 22.44 -1.29
CA TYR A 640 -8.10 23.69 -0.79
C TYR A 640 -7.36 24.56 -1.83
N SER A 641 -7.27 24.10 -3.08
CA SER A 641 -6.47 24.74 -4.14
C SER A 641 -6.83 26.20 -4.46
N VAL A 642 -8.08 26.62 -4.22
CA VAL A 642 -8.59 27.96 -4.54
C VAL A 642 -8.76 28.84 -3.28
N PHE A 643 -8.64 28.27 -2.09
CA PHE A 643 -8.79 29.03 -0.85
C PHE A 643 -7.66 30.07 -0.68
N PRO A 644 -7.86 31.12 0.14
CA PRO A 644 -6.82 32.13 0.39
C PRO A 644 -5.47 31.53 0.82
N SER A 645 -5.50 30.49 1.67
CA SER A 645 -4.31 29.76 2.15
C SER A 645 -3.80 28.68 1.18
N SER A 646 -4.25 28.68 -0.07
CA SER A 646 -3.91 27.68 -1.09
C SER A 646 -2.40 27.54 -1.32
N TRP A 647 -1.64 28.64 -1.27
CA TRP A 647 -0.21 28.63 -1.55
C TRP A 647 0.58 27.80 -0.52
N LEU A 648 0.20 27.85 0.76
CA LEU A 648 0.82 27.03 1.82
C LEU A 648 0.47 25.55 1.67
N ILE A 649 -0.82 25.26 1.46
CA ILE A 649 -1.30 23.87 1.29
C ILE A 649 -0.67 23.23 0.06
N CYS A 650 -0.60 23.95 -1.06
CA CYS A 650 0.03 23.45 -2.28
C CYS A 650 1.55 23.32 -2.14
N LEU A 651 2.22 24.22 -1.40
CA LEU A 651 3.66 24.13 -1.13
C LEU A 651 3.99 22.87 -0.33
N PHE A 652 3.34 22.66 0.82
CA PHE A 652 3.59 21.49 1.65
C PHE A 652 3.07 20.20 1.02
N GLY A 653 1.99 20.27 0.23
CA GLY A 653 1.53 19.17 -0.62
C GLY A 653 2.56 18.79 -1.69
N LEU A 654 3.18 19.76 -2.36
CA LEU A 654 4.24 19.51 -3.34
C LEU A 654 5.47 18.86 -2.67
N ILE A 655 5.85 19.33 -1.47
CA ILE A 655 6.91 18.71 -0.67
C ILE A 655 6.53 17.26 -0.32
N TYR A 656 5.30 17.02 0.13
CA TYR A 656 4.78 15.68 0.45
C TYR A 656 4.92 14.72 -0.75
N PHE A 657 4.44 15.09 -1.94
CA PHE A 657 4.51 14.19 -3.09
C PHE A 657 5.92 14.04 -3.68
N THR A 658 6.77 15.07 -3.63
CA THR A 658 8.15 14.97 -4.12
C THR A 658 9.02 14.10 -3.23
N VAL A 659 8.99 14.34 -1.91
CA VAL A 659 9.68 13.49 -0.92
C VAL A 659 9.10 12.07 -0.93
N GLY A 660 7.77 11.95 -0.97
CA GLY A 660 7.08 10.66 -1.05
C GLY A 660 7.49 9.84 -2.27
N LYS A 661 7.51 10.45 -3.48
CA LYS A 661 7.95 9.77 -4.71
C LYS A 661 9.36 9.22 -4.56
N PHE A 662 10.27 10.00 -3.98
CA PHE A 662 11.66 9.61 -3.79
C PHE A 662 11.81 8.44 -2.80
N ILE A 663 11.14 8.51 -1.64
CA ILE A 663 11.20 7.46 -0.61
C ILE A 663 10.54 6.17 -1.09
N TYR A 664 9.35 6.24 -1.71
CA TYR A 664 8.69 5.06 -2.24
C TYR A 664 9.44 4.41 -3.38
N LYS A 665 10.14 5.20 -4.21
CA LYS A 665 11.05 4.65 -5.23
C LYS A 665 12.17 3.85 -4.56
N TYR A 666 12.79 4.36 -3.49
CA TYR A 666 13.79 3.60 -2.75
C TYR A 666 13.23 2.28 -2.19
N GLN A 667 12.10 2.36 -1.48
CA GLN A 667 11.47 1.20 -0.83
C GLN A 667 11.09 0.13 -1.85
N LEU A 668 10.46 0.53 -2.96
CA LEU A 668 10.05 -0.42 -3.99
C LEU A 668 11.24 -1.03 -4.72
N LEU A 669 12.36 -0.32 -4.93
CA LEU A 669 13.45 -0.88 -5.73
C LEU A 669 14.46 -1.70 -4.90
N TYR A 670 14.74 -1.33 -3.66
CA TYR A 670 15.87 -1.88 -2.90
C TYR A 670 15.52 -2.55 -1.58
N ALA A 671 14.58 -1.99 -0.80
CA ALA A 671 14.37 -2.43 0.59
C ALA A 671 13.20 -3.42 0.74
N MET A 672 12.02 -3.05 0.23
CA MET A 672 10.79 -3.80 0.42
C MET A 672 10.48 -4.69 -0.77
N ASP A 673 9.92 -5.85 -0.47
CA ASP A 673 9.40 -6.75 -1.48
C ASP A 673 7.91 -6.52 -1.71
N HIS A 674 7.47 -6.39 -2.96
CA HIS A 674 6.06 -6.45 -3.31
C HIS A 674 5.80 -7.78 -4.03
N GLN A 675 4.81 -8.49 -3.52
CA GLN A 675 4.45 -9.85 -3.93
C GLN A 675 3.35 -9.85 -5.00
N GLN A 676 2.72 -8.72 -5.26
CA GLN A 676 1.39 -8.66 -5.88
C GLN A 676 1.46 -8.28 -7.37
N HIS A 677 0.75 -9.05 -8.19
CA HIS A 677 0.61 -8.85 -9.64
C HIS A 677 -0.82 -8.41 -9.97
N SER A 678 -1.23 -7.25 -9.46
CA SER A 678 -2.54 -6.66 -9.78
C SER A 678 -2.61 -6.04 -11.19
N THR A 679 -1.55 -6.11 -12.00
CA THR A 679 -1.50 -5.68 -13.43
C THR A 679 -2.01 -4.24 -13.66
N GLY A 680 -1.76 -3.34 -12.73
CA GLY A 680 -2.15 -1.93 -12.78
C GLY A 680 -3.62 -1.65 -12.47
N ARG A 681 -4.39 -2.64 -11.96
CA ARG A 681 -5.84 -2.49 -11.66
C ARG A 681 -6.19 -1.42 -10.63
N ALA A 682 -5.22 -0.95 -9.84
CA ALA A 682 -5.43 0.14 -8.90
C ALA A 682 -5.62 1.52 -9.59
N TRP A 683 -5.12 1.72 -10.82
CA TRP A 683 -5.20 3.00 -11.52
C TRP A 683 -6.63 3.54 -11.74
N PRO A 684 -7.59 2.78 -12.31
CA PRO A 684 -8.96 3.28 -12.45
C PRO A 684 -9.61 3.59 -11.11
N MET A 685 -9.26 2.87 -10.04
CA MET A 685 -9.74 3.20 -8.69
C MET A 685 -9.22 4.57 -8.24
N ILE A 686 -7.92 4.85 -8.43
CA ILE A 686 -7.30 6.15 -8.14
C ILE A 686 -8.03 7.27 -8.92
N CYS A 687 -8.22 7.09 -10.22
CA CYS A 687 -8.91 8.07 -11.08
C CYS A 687 -10.31 8.39 -10.57
N ASN A 688 -11.11 7.35 -10.27
CA ASN A 688 -12.46 7.51 -9.72
C ASN A 688 -12.45 8.27 -8.39
N ARG A 689 -11.44 8.06 -7.52
CA ARG A 689 -11.32 8.81 -6.26
C ARG A 689 -10.87 10.26 -6.46
N VAL A 690 -10.03 10.54 -7.46
CA VAL A 690 -9.68 11.91 -7.85
C VAL A 690 -10.91 12.66 -8.36
N PHE A 691 -11.78 12.03 -9.15
CA PHE A 691 -13.07 12.63 -9.54
C PHE A 691 -13.97 12.94 -8.34
N VAL A 692 -14.03 12.05 -7.35
CA VAL A 692 -14.75 12.34 -6.08
C VAL A 692 -14.15 13.57 -5.38
N GLY A 693 -12.82 13.69 -5.36
CA GLY A 693 -12.15 14.89 -4.85
C GLY A 693 -12.51 16.17 -5.60
N LEU A 694 -12.58 16.13 -6.93
CA LEU A 694 -13.02 17.25 -7.77
C LEU A 694 -14.49 17.63 -7.52
N LEU A 695 -15.36 16.65 -7.30
CA LEU A 695 -16.76 16.90 -6.93
C LEU A 695 -16.87 17.62 -5.59
N VAL A 696 -16.11 17.18 -4.57
CA VAL A 696 -16.10 17.88 -3.28
C VAL A 696 -15.50 19.27 -3.40
N HIS A 697 -14.45 19.46 -4.21
CA HIS A 697 -13.89 20.78 -4.48
C HIS A 697 -14.94 21.74 -5.07
N GLN A 698 -15.71 21.28 -6.06
CA GLN A 698 -16.76 22.09 -6.69
C GLN A 698 -17.91 22.40 -5.71
N LEU A 699 -18.34 21.43 -4.92
CA LEU A 699 -19.34 21.63 -3.86
C LEU A 699 -18.86 22.62 -2.80
N ALA A 700 -17.60 22.52 -2.39
CA ALA A 700 -16.99 23.45 -1.44
C ALA A 700 -16.97 24.88 -2.00
N MET A 701 -16.59 25.07 -3.27
CA MET A 701 -16.59 26.39 -3.92
C MET A 701 -17.99 26.98 -4.04
N ILE A 702 -19.00 26.16 -4.37
CA ILE A 702 -20.42 26.57 -4.37
C ILE A 702 -20.84 27.03 -2.96
N GLY A 703 -20.47 26.27 -1.93
CA GLY A 703 -20.78 26.59 -0.54
C GLY A 703 -20.11 27.89 -0.08
N VAL A 704 -18.82 28.10 -0.36
CA VAL A 704 -18.09 29.33 0.00
C VAL A 704 -18.69 30.57 -0.68
N LEU A 705 -19.05 30.47 -1.96
CA LEU A 705 -19.70 31.58 -2.67
C LEU A 705 -21.11 31.87 -2.14
N ALA A 706 -21.83 30.83 -1.72
CA ALA A 706 -23.15 30.99 -1.10
C ALA A 706 -23.05 31.66 0.28
N LEU A 707 -22.04 31.33 1.09
CA LEU A 707 -21.76 32.00 2.37
C LEU A 707 -21.48 33.49 2.20
N ARG A 708 -20.77 33.85 1.13
CA ARG A 708 -20.46 35.25 0.78
C ARG A 708 -21.64 35.98 0.08
N ARG A 709 -22.86 35.44 0.18
CA ARG A 709 -24.12 35.96 -0.41
C ARG A 709 -24.06 36.16 -1.94
N ALA A 710 -23.16 35.46 -2.65
CA ALA A 710 -22.97 35.56 -4.10
C ALA A 710 -23.68 34.44 -4.87
N ILE A 711 -25.00 34.35 -4.72
CA ILE A 711 -25.83 33.24 -5.22
C ILE A 711 -25.78 33.13 -6.76
N THR A 712 -25.75 34.25 -7.48
CA THR A 712 -25.66 34.25 -8.96
C THR A 712 -24.35 33.64 -9.47
N ARG A 713 -23.24 33.83 -8.73
CA ARG A 713 -21.93 33.29 -9.08
C ARG A 713 -21.82 31.80 -8.75
N SER A 714 -22.41 31.36 -7.64
CA SER A 714 -22.42 29.95 -7.27
C SER A 714 -23.24 29.09 -8.26
N LEU A 715 -24.32 29.64 -8.83
CA LEU A 715 -25.10 28.96 -9.86
C LEU A 715 -24.28 28.62 -11.12
N LEU A 716 -23.27 29.44 -11.44
CA LEU A 716 -22.39 29.21 -12.60
C LEU A 716 -21.46 27.99 -12.41
N LEU A 717 -21.27 27.50 -11.19
CA LEU A 717 -20.49 26.28 -10.92
C LEU A 717 -21.33 25.00 -10.99
N VAL A 718 -22.67 25.09 -11.01
CA VAL A 718 -23.55 23.92 -11.09
C VAL A 718 -23.38 23.15 -12.41
N PRO A 719 -23.28 23.80 -13.59
CA PRO A 719 -22.97 23.09 -14.84
C PRO A 719 -21.63 22.35 -14.81
N LEU A 720 -20.62 22.92 -14.15
CA LEU A 720 -19.30 22.28 -14.00
C LEU A 720 -19.41 20.99 -13.17
N LEU A 721 -20.22 20.99 -12.11
CA LEU A 721 -20.51 19.79 -11.32
C LEU A 721 -21.25 18.74 -12.14
N GLY A 722 -22.27 19.13 -12.91
CA GLY A 722 -22.95 18.22 -13.84
C GLY A 722 -22.00 17.61 -14.86
N PHE A 723 -21.10 18.42 -15.42
CA PHE A 723 -20.07 17.98 -16.37
C PHE A 723 -19.10 16.98 -15.75
N THR A 724 -18.62 17.18 -14.51
CA THR A 724 -17.69 16.24 -13.87
C THR A 724 -18.32 14.90 -13.52
N VAL A 725 -19.60 14.88 -13.11
CA VAL A 725 -20.35 13.63 -12.92
C VAL A 725 -20.50 12.88 -14.25
N TRP A 726 -20.94 13.58 -15.29
CA TRP A 726 -21.06 13.00 -16.64
C TRP A 726 -19.71 12.46 -17.14
N PHE A 727 -18.64 13.23 -16.96
CA PHE A 727 -17.29 12.87 -17.39
C PHE A 727 -16.75 11.66 -16.62
N SER A 728 -16.97 11.58 -15.31
CA SER A 728 -16.59 10.40 -14.49
C SER A 728 -17.28 9.13 -14.98
N TYR A 729 -18.59 9.21 -15.29
CA TYR A 729 -19.34 8.10 -15.88
C TYR A 729 -18.80 7.71 -17.26
N TRP A 730 -18.55 8.69 -18.13
CA TRP A 730 -17.96 8.46 -19.46
C TRP A 730 -16.56 7.83 -19.36
N PHE A 731 -15.73 8.30 -18.43
CA PHE A 731 -14.40 7.78 -18.18
C PHE A 731 -14.45 6.31 -17.75
N GLY A 732 -15.29 5.97 -16.75
CA GLY A 732 -15.45 4.60 -16.28
C GLY A 732 -15.88 3.65 -17.40
N ARG A 733 -16.85 4.05 -18.22
CA ARG A 733 -17.33 3.22 -19.33
C ARG A 733 -16.28 3.00 -20.43
N THR A 734 -15.42 3.99 -20.67
CA THR A 734 -14.46 3.96 -21.79
C THR A 734 -13.10 3.38 -21.40
N TYR A 735 -12.53 3.78 -20.26
CA TYR A 735 -11.16 3.46 -19.88
C TYR A 735 -11.03 2.26 -18.94
N GLU A 736 -12.03 1.96 -18.11
CA GLU A 736 -11.96 0.84 -17.16
C GLU A 736 -11.81 -0.53 -17.85
N PRO A 737 -12.52 -0.84 -18.96
CA PRO A 737 -12.35 -2.11 -19.67
C PRO A 737 -10.92 -2.31 -20.19
N LEU A 738 -10.26 -1.24 -20.65
CA LEU A 738 -8.89 -1.24 -21.17
C LEU A 738 -7.84 -1.49 -20.08
N MET A 739 -8.17 -1.21 -18.81
CA MET A 739 -7.31 -1.52 -17.66
C MET A 739 -7.59 -2.90 -17.08
N LYS A 740 -8.75 -3.49 -17.36
CA LYS A 740 -9.14 -4.81 -16.88
C LYS A 740 -8.71 -5.94 -17.82
N PHE A 741 -8.85 -5.74 -19.13
CA PHE A 741 -8.59 -6.75 -20.16
C PHE A 741 -7.42 -6.35 -21.07
N ILE A 742 -6.86 -7.33 -21.77
CA ILE A 742 -5.83 -7.10 -22.79
C ILE A 742 -6.54 -6.96 -24.15
N ALA A 743 -6.16 -5.95 -24.93
CA ALA A 743 -6.75 -5.76 -26.25
C ALA A 743 -6.23 -6.82 -27.23
N LEU A 744 -7.12 -7.44 -28.01
CA LEU A 744 -6.70 -8.49 -28.96
C LEU A 744 -5.67 -8.01 -29.99
N LYS A 745 -5.72 -6.72 -30.37
CA LYS A 745 -4.78 -6.11 -31.31
C LYS A 745 -3.37 -5.96 -30.74
N SER A 746 -3.21 -5.81 -29.42
CA SER A 746 -1.90 -5.63 -28.80
C SER A 746 -1.19 -6.96 -28.52
N ILE A 747 -1.89 -8.09 -28.65
CA ILE A 747 -1.30 -9.43 -28.48
C ILE A 747 -0.49 -9.75 -29.73
N ASN A 748 0.83 -9.92 -29.56
CA ASN A 748 1.69 -10.30 -30.66
C ASN A 748 1.46 -11.79 -31.00
N ARG A 749 0.96 -12.06 -32.21
CA ARG A 749 0.68 -13.43 -32.70
C ARG A 749 1.88 -14.07 -33.38
N ASP A 750 2.89 -13.27 -33.74
CA ASP A 750 4.00 -13.68 -34.60
C ASP A 750 5.16 -14.34 -33.84
N GLN A 751 5.01 -14.54 -32.53
CA GLN A 751 5.95 -15.31 -31.72
C GLN A 751 5.33 -16.68 -31.43
N PRO A 752 5.53 -17.68 -32.30
CA PRO A 752 5.07 -19.04 -32.03
C PRO A 752 5.72 -19.54 -30.73
N GLY A 753 4.95 -20.35 -30.00
CA GLY A 753 5.26 -20.83 -28.66
C GLY A 753 6.70 -21.32 -28.49
N GLY A 754 7.21 -21.16 -27.27
CA GLY A 754 8.58 -21.48 -26.89
C GLY A 754 9.00 -22.89 -27.30
N GLY A 755 9.65 -22.98 -28.45
CA GLY A 755 10.80 -23.86 -28.65
C GLY A 755 12.06 -23.05 -28.37
N ASP A 756 13.04 -23.69 -27.74
CA ASP A 756 14.37 -23.15 -27.45
C ASP A 756 14.97 -22.49 -28.70
N ILE A 757 15.21 -21.18 -28.67
CA ILE A 757 16.01 -20.49 -29.69
C ILE A 757 17.03 -19.59 -28.99
N SER A 758 18.29 -20.01 -29.18
CA SER A 758 19.54 -19.29 -28.92
C SER A 758 19.50 -17.81 -29.39
N PRO A 759 20.12 -16.86 -28.67
CA PRO A 759 20.08 -15.45 -29.06
C PRO A 759 20.93 -15.21 -30.31
N SER A 760 20.29 -14.82 -31.41
CA SER A 760 20.97 -14.18 -32.55
C SER A 760 21.36 -12.73 -32.17
N PRO A 761 22.58 -12.27 -32.51
CA PRO A 761 23.14 -11.03 -31.97
C PRO A 761 22.82 -9.84 -32.88
N SER A 762 21.61 -9.29 -32.82
CA SER A 762 21.36 -7.97 -33.43
C SER A 762 20.03 -7.34 -32.97
N SER A 763 19.95 -6.96 -31.70
CA SER A 763 19.05 -5.91 -31.21
C SER A 763 19.49 -5.46 -29.82
N THR A 764 20.21 -4.35 -29.77
CA THR A 764 20.95 -3.84 -28.59
C THR A 764 20.07 -3.28 -27.47
N LEU A 765 18.80 -3.67 -27.32
CA LEU A 765 17.92 -3.26 -26.20
C LEU A 765 16.61 -4.08 -26.16
N SER A 766 16.69 -5.40 -26.32
CA SER A 766 15.54 -6.28 -26.07
C SER A 766 15.41 -6.52 -24.55
N PRO A 767 14.20 -6.42 -23.96
CA PRO A 767 14.01 -6.76 -22.55
C PRO A 767 14.34 -8.26 -22.37
N PRO A 768 15.18 -8.62 -21.39
CA PRO A 768 15.54 -10.01 -21.16
C PRO A 768 14.30 -10.81 -20.74
N SER A 769 13.95 -11.76 -21.60
CA SER A 769 13.17 -12.98 -21.38
C SER A 769 12.15 -12.95 -20.22
N GLY A 770 10.86 -12.98 -20.57
CA GLY A 770 9.73 -13.20 -19.66
C GLY A 770 9.69 -14.54 -18.92
N LEU A 771 10.80 -15.29 -18.88
CA LEU A 771 10.96 -16.58 -18.20
C LEU A 771 11.31 -16.46 -16.71
N ASP A 772 11.89 -15.32 -16.26
CA ASP A 772 12.38 -15.17 -14.89
C ASP A 772 11.40 -14.49 -13.92
N ARG A 773 10.28 -13.94 -14.40
CA ARG A 773 9.28 -13.29 -13.51
C ARG A 773 8.33 -14.29 -12.84
N ASP A 774 8.05 -15.40 -13.50
CA ASP A 774 7.11 -16.43 -13.01
C ASP A 774 7.76 -17.43 -12.03
N SER A 775 9.09 -17.43 -11.91
CA SER A 775 9.82 -18.17 -10.88
C SER A 775 9.88 -17.34 -9.59
N LEU A 776 8.73 -17.13 -8.95
CA LEU A 776 8.72 -16.73 -7.55
C LEU A 776 9.09 -17.96 -6.73
N PRO A 777 10.23 -17.98 -6.03
CA PRO A 777 10.44 -19.03 -5.08
C PRO A 777 9.36 -18.89 -4.00
N ILE A 778 8.51 -19.92 -3.84
CA ILE A 778 7.58 -19.95 -2.71
C ILE A 778 8.44 -20.12 -1.47
N ARG A 779 8.72 -19.02 -0.79
CA ARG A 779 9.57 -19.03 0.40
C ARG A 779 8.75 -19.48 1.60
N ILE A 780 8.60 -20.79 1.76
CA ILE A 780 8.04 -21.40 2.96
C ILE A 780 9.22 -21.79 3.85
N GLY A 781 9.47 -21.00 4.90
CA GLY A 781 10.46 -21.37 5.92
C GLY A 781 11.91 -21.00 5.63
N GLY A 782 12.16 -19.88 4.96
CA GLY A 782 13.52 -19.37 4.77
C GLY A 782 14.34 -20.03 3.64
N GLN A 783 13.80 -21.04 2.95
CA GLN A 783 14.38 -21.57 1.71
C GLN A 783 13.57 -21.09 0.50
N ASP A 784 14.27 -20.65 -0.53
CA ASP A 784 13.72 -20.36 -1.84
C ASP A 784 13.40 -21.68 -2.53
N LEU A 785 12.16 -22.18 -2.42
CA LEU A 785 11.73 -23.24 -3.34
C LEU A 785 11.54 -22.61 -4.71
N GLU A 786 12.51 -22.78 -5.59
CA GLU A 786 12.38 -22.60 -7.04
C GLU A 786 11.36 -23.59 -7.65
N LEU A 787 10.17 -23.69 -7.07
CA LEU A 787 9.03 -24.27 -7.74
C LEU A 787 8.65 -23.30 -8.84
N ARG A 788 9.28 -23.46 -10.00
CA ARG A 788 8.81 -22.97 -11.30
C ARG A 788 7.44 -23.60 -11.54
N LEU A 789 6.41 -23.08 -10.89
CA LEU A 789 5.03 -23.53 -11.06
C LEU A 789 4.56 -23.06 -12.43
N LYS A 790 4.98 -23.80 -13.46
CA LYS A 790 4.41 -23.70 -14.81
C LYS A 790 2.92 -24.09 -14.79
N LYS A 791 2.49 -24.88 -13.80
CA LYS A 791 1.10 -25.32 -13.61
C LYS A 791 0.52 -24.76 -12.31
N TYR A 792 -0.75 -24.36 -12.35
CA TYR A 792 -1.53 -24.02 -11.16
C TYR A 792 -1.74 -25.30 -10.35
N VAL A 793 -1.06 -25.47 -9.22
CA VAL A 793 -1.25 -26.61 -8.32
C VAL A 793 -1.10 -26.12 -6.88
N ASN A 794 -1.88 -26.70 -5.96
CA ASN A 794 -1.72 -26.38 -4.54
C ASN A 794 -0.29 -26.74 -4.09
N PRO A 795 0.49 -25.78 -3.55
CA PRO A 795 1.85 -26.04 -3.08
C PRO A 795 1.94 -27.21 -2.10
N SER A 796 0.93 -27.41 -1.26
CA SER A 796 0.84 -28.51 -0.30
C SER A 796 1.00 -29.91 -0.91
N LEU A 797 0.62 -30.08 -2.18
CA LEU A 797 0.73 -31.35 -2.90
C LEU A 797 2.16 -31.63 -3.39
N ILE A 798 2.88 -30.59 -3.83
CA ILE A 798 4.16 -30.74 -4.55
C ILE A 798 5.36 -30.55 -3.61
N ILE A 799 5.23 -29.71 -2.58
CA ILE A 799 6.36 -29.35 -1.72
C ILE A 799 6.96 -30.61 -1.08
N PRO A 800 8.26 -30.90 -1.29
CA PRO A 800 8.90 -32.04 -0.64
C PRO A 800 8.92 -31.84 0.89
N LEU A 801 8.83 -32.95 1.62
CA LEU A 801 8.85 -32.93 3.08
C LEU A 801 10.29 -32.71 3.55
N HIS A 802 10.70 -31.44 3.65
CA HIS A 802 12.05 -31.07 4.07
C HIS A 802 12.34 -31.53 5.50
N ALA A 803 13.60 -31.93 5.73
CA ALA A 803 14.13 -32.22 7.06
C ALA A 803 14.33 -30.93 7.87
N ALA A 804 14.47 -31.08 9.20
CA ALA A 804 14.75 -29.97 10.11
C ALA A 804 16.11 -29.32 9.79
N TRP A 805 16.20 -27.99 9.88
CA TRP A 805 17.45 -27.28 9.60
C TRP A 805 18.36 -27.29 10.84
N LEU A 806 19.30 -28.24 10.86
CA LEU A 806 20.21 -28.47 11.97
C LEU A 806 21.54 -27.74 11.78
N PRO A 807 22.09 -27.09 12.82
CA PRO A 807 23.44 -26.54 12.80
C PRO A 807 24.51 -27.58 12.40
N GLY A 808 25.44 -27.22 11.52
CA GLY A 808 26.56 -28.09 11.10
C GLY A 808 26.19 -29.17 10.06
N ARG A 809 24.90 -29.43 9.83
CA ARG A 809 24.45 -30.26 8.70
C ARG A 809 24.22 -29.33 7.52
N HIS A 810 25.20 -29.20 6.62
CA HIS A 810 24.98 -28.49 5.36
C HIS A 810 23.71 -29.06 4.74
N SER A 811 22.73 -28.20 4.43
CA SER A 811 21.56 -28.60 3.68
C SER A 811 22.09 -29.18 2.38
N VAL A 812 22.03 -30.51 2.24
CA VAL A 812 22.29 -31.17 0.98
C VAL A 812 21.34 -30.52 0.00
N ARG A 813 21.86 -29.62 -0.85
CA ARG A 813 21.16 -29.17 -2.04
C ARG A 813 20.91 -30.47 -2.78
N THR A 814 19.67 -30.95 -2.75
CA THR A 814 19.25 -31.98 -3.68
C THR A 814 19.32 -31.34 -5.05
N ASN A 815 20.48 -31.45 -5.69
CA ASN A 815 20.65 -31.15 -7.11
C ASN A 815 19.56 -31.93 -7.81
N GLY A 816 18.62 -31.20 -8.41
CA GLY A 816 17.53 -31.76 -9.17
C GLY A 816 18.05 -32.36 -10.47
N ASN A 817 18.64 -33.55 -10.40
CA ASN A 817 18.76 -34.49 -11.51
C ASN A 817 17.89 -35.73 -11.23
N GLY A 818 16.64 -35.48 -10.84
CA GLY A 818 15.64 -36.50 -10.54
C GLY A 818 14.30 -36.28 -11.26
N ALA A 819 14.33 -35.60 -12.41
CA ALA A 819 13.17 -35.43 -13.30
C ALA A 819 13.48 -36.00 -14.69
N SER A 820 13.88 -37.27 -14.75
CA SER A 820 13.99 -38.04 -16.00
C SER A 820 13.92 -39.56 -15.76
N ALA A 821 13.11 -40.01 -14.79
CA ALA A 821 12.90 -41.44 -14.54
C ALA A 821 11.50 -41.74 -13.99
N VAL A 822 10.46 -41.30 -14.70
CA VAL A 822 9.11 -41.89 -14.63
C VAL A 822 8.53 -41.89 -16.04
N GLU A 823 9.18 -42.61 -16.94
CA GLU A 823 8.62 -42.99 -18.25
C GLU A 823 9.37 -44.23 -18.75
N SER A 824 8.99 -45.38 -18.21
CA SER A 824 9.11 -46.71 -18.85
C SER A 824 8.83 -47.77 -17.80
N HIS A 825 7.64 -48.36 -17.83
CA HIS A 825 7.53 -49.82 -17.81
C HIS A 825 6.12 -50.24 -18.26
N GLN A 826 6.15 -51.00 -19.36
CA GLN A 826 5.32 -52.16 -19.68
C GLN A 826 3.90 -51.92 -20.20
N THR A 827 3.86 -51.80 -21.53
CA THR A 827 2.99 -52.62 -22.38
C THR A 827 2.95 -54.08 -21.89
N LEU A 828 1.76 -54.56 -21.50
CA LEU A 828 1.45 -55.98 -21.40
C LEU A 828 0.42 -56.31 -22.48
N SER A 829 0.90 -57.04 -23.49
CA SER A 829 0.11 -57.88 -24.36
C SER A 829 -0.40 -59.10 -23.59
N VAL A 830 -1.73 -59.26 -23.48
CA VAL A 830 -2.54 -60.40 -23.93
C VAL A 830 -3.97 -59.90 -24.09
#